data_AF-A0A7T7CED9-F1
#
_entry.id   AF-A0A7T7CED9-F1
#
_cell.length_a   1.000
_cell.length_b   1.000
_cell.length_c   1.000
_cell.angle_alpha   90.00
_cell.angle_beta   90.00
_cell.angle_gamma   90.00
#
_symmetry.space_group_name_H-M   'P 1'
#
loop_
_entity.id
_entity.type
_entity.pdbx_description
1 polymer ?
#
loop_
_entity_poly.entity_id
_entity_poly.type
_entity_poly.pdbx_seq_one_letter_code
_entity_poly.pdbx_strand_id
1 'polypeptide(L)'
;MWKRSFIVSLAVIFIGGSVGALENNNQSDAQENEFDTIIKNGTVMDGTGQSSYEADVGVRDGYIKQIGDLGEANAAHEVDVDGNIVAPGFIDVHSHADLEALQTATSSLTQGVTTEILSPDGGGPVDVTERHELEAEGLAINIGTYIGFNSVWEEVVGEDDRDATEEEIAEMQGLVETGLEEGAFGVSAGLFYTPGNYADTEEVIDVVEVADQWRTNFPHHIRDEMDDVVEATEETIEIGEEAGLVPVITHMKVMGADNWGASEETVDLIEEANERGTYAAADVYPYLASQTGLTALVPQWAQDGGFDAMLDRFADPELRQQIEDEIADVMTSRVETAEDVYFPSENETLADVAEAEDVNPGEATMRILEDQGSLTTIYHFGNEDDYERILQNSTTAVASDGGATYSDSIHPRRYGTQPRVLGEDVREEGLLSFEEAVQKMTGLPATMIGMTDRGFIAEGMVADITVFDPDTVTDNAEFDDPQQYADGIEHVLVNGEFALQDGETTDAQIGEALQRTGNMPSRPMSVDQDVSVEGSGTLRNVDSSGSPDAEVAVAVEQSASDSSATGYFQFNHEGEDIEIEAEEVGQLQAKEDWASVTGLGTLVNGEERAFEVIIEENDPMIEDDRASVTVHIEDEFEYQGTLSPQQMDVQSTE
;
A
#
# COMPACT_ATOMS: atom_id res chain seq x y z
N MET A 1 20.32 1.48 -55.86
CA MET A 1 21.55 1.00 -56.54
C MET A 1 22.41 2.21 -56.94
N TRP A 2 23.62 2.33 -56.36
CA TRP A 2 24.75 3.23 -56.68
C TRP A 2 24.58 4.75 -56.49
N LYS A 3 25.05 5.29 -55.34
CA LYS A 3 26.42 5.77 -55.02
C LYS A 3 26.71 7.20 -55.52
N ARG A 4 27.05 8.10 -54.60
CA ARG A 4 28.33 8.86 -54.61
C ARG A 4 28.52 9.71 -53.35
N SER A 5 29.54 9.34 -52.57
CA SER A 5 30.23 10.20 -51.59
C SER A 5 30.97 11.34 -52.29
N PHE A 6 31.09 12.50 -51.63
CA PHE A 6 32.19 13.42 -51.85
C PHE A 6 32.60 14.10 -50.54
N ILE A 7 33.83 13.80 -50.12
CA ILE A 7 34.61 14.50 -49.10
C ILE A 7 35.15 15.79 -49.72
N VAL A 8 35.07 16.93 -49.02
CA VAL A 8 36.05 18.03 -49.21
C VAL A 8 36.38 18.67 -47.87
N SER A 9 37.68 18.74 -47.63
CA SER A 9 38.40 19.17 -46.45
C SER A 9 38.39 20.67 -46.17
N LEU A 10 38.62 20.97 -44.89
CA LEU A 10 38.97 22.24 -44.26
C LEU A 10 40.01 23.08 -45.02
N ALA A 11 39.82 24.39 -44.98
CA ALA A 11 40.90 25.38 -45.04
C ALA A 11 40.72 26.38 -43.89
N VAL A 12 41.68 26.37 -42.97
CA VAL A 12 41.84 27.32 -41.86
C VAL A 12 42.50 28.60 -42.37
N ILE A 13 41.97 29.76 -42.00
CA ILE A 13 42.65 31.05 -42.09
C ILE A 13 42.65 31.68 -40.70
N PHE A 14 43.85 31.85 -40.16
CA PHE A 14 44.12 32.64 -38.95
C PHE A 14 44.44 34.09 -39.34
N ILE A 15 43.76 35.06 -38.70
CA ILE A 15 44.29 36.42 -38.51
C ILE A 15 43.94 36.84 -37.08
N GLY A 16 44.96 37.13 -36.29
CA GLY A 16 44.86 37.47 -34.88
C GLY A 16 44.54 38.94 -34.61
N GLY A 17 44.09 39.19 -33.38
CA GLY A 17 43.93 40.51 -32.77
C GLY A 17 43.73 40.35 -31.26
N SER A 18 44.65 40.91 -30.49
CA SER A 18 44.72 40.91 -29.03
C SER A 18 43.59 41.70 -28.36
N VAL A 19 42.89 41.08 -27.41
CA VAL A 19 42.04 41.71 -26.38
C VAL A 19 42.22 40.83 -25.13
N GLY A 20 42.91 41.28 -24.09
CA GLY A 20 42.27 41.98 -22.98
C GLY A 20 41.71 40.95 -21.99
N ALA A 21 42.51 40.57 -21.00
CA ALA A 21 42.03 39.79 -19.87
C ALA A 21 40.96 40.61 -19.14
N LEU A 22 39.73 40.09 -19.14
CA LEU A 22 38.69 40.48 -18.21
C LEU A 22 38.22 39.18 -17.56
N GLU A 23 38.73 38.95 -16.36
CA GLU A 23 38.08 38.10 -15.37
C GLU A 23 36.67 38.64 -15.17
N ASN A 24 35.67 37.96 -15.73
CA ASN A 24 34.30 38.13 -15.27
C ASN A 24 34.14 37.24 -14.03
N ASN A 25 34.47 37.81 -12.88
CA ASN A 25 33.84 37.46 -11.62
C ASN A 25 32.34 37.78 -11.78
N ASN A 26 31.57 36.76 -12.12
CA ASN A 26 30.13 36.75 -11.91
C ASN A 26 29.81 35.45 -11.17
N GLN A 27 30.39 35.28 -9.98
CA GLN A 27 29.67 34.59 -8.92
C GLN A 27 28.53 35.55 -8.54
N SER A 28 27.36 35.32 -9.14
CA SER A 28 26.14 35.59 -8.38
C SER A 28 26.14 34.55 -7.28
N ASP A 29 26.37 34.98 -6.05
CA ASP A 29 25.89 34.25 -4.88
C ASP A 29 24.37 34.19 -5.04
N ALA A 30 23.87 33.17 -5.76
CA ALA A 30 22.48 32.76 -5.60
C ALA A 30 22.44 32.24 -4.17
N GLN A 31 21.73 32.95 -3.31
CA GLN A 31 21.44 32.46 -1.97
C GLN A 31 20.73 31.12 -2.19
N GLU A 32 21.37 30.05 -1.74
CA GLU A 32 20.82 28.70 -1.80
C GLU A 32 19.51 28.70 -1.01
N ASN A 33 18.45 28.10 -1.57
CA ASN A 33 17.18 28.01 -0.87
C ASN A 33 17.33 27.09 0.34
N GLU A 34 16.64 27.42 1.42
CA GLU A 34 16.61 26.60 2.64
C GLU A 34 15.83 25.30 2.39
N PHE A 35 14.75 25.39 1.60
CA PHE A 35 13.91 24.25 1.21
C PHE A 35 13.76 24.14 -0.31
N ASP A 36 13.41 22.96 -0.79
CA ASP A 36 12.97 22.78 -2.17
C ASP A 36 11.53 23.27 -2.32
N THR A 37 10.67 22.86 -1.39
CA THR A 37 9.26 23.25 -1.33
C THR A 37 8.88 23.71 0.07
N ILE A 38 8.10 24.79 0.19
CA ILE A 38 7.35 25.11 1.41
C ILE A 38 5.86 25.13 1.07
N ILE A 39 5.07 24.35 1.81
CA ILE A 39 3.61 24.38 1.83
C ILE A 39 3.18 25.29 2.97
N LYS A 40 2.51 26.41 2.68
CA LYS A 40 2.21 27.47 3.66
C LYS A 40 0.75 27.51 4.08
N ASN A 41 0.50 27.84 5.35
CA ASN A 41 -0.82 28.10 5.93
C ASN A 41 -1.80 26.91 5.81
N GLY A 42 -1.30 25.67 5.91
CA GLY A 42 -2.15 24.48 5.85
C GLY A 42 -2.73 24.08 7.20
N THR A 43 -3.90 23.46 7.18
CA THR A 43 -4.40 22.67 8.31
C THR A 43 -3.82 21.26 8.20
N VAL A 44 -2.80 20.95 9.01
CA VAL A 44 -2.11 19.65 8.98
C VAL A 44 -2.96 18.60 9.71
N MET A 45 -3.19 17.48 9.02
CA MET A 45 -3.69 16.22 9.57
C MET A 45 -2.60 15.18 9.38
N ASP A 46 -1.86 14.86 10.44
CA ASP A 46 -0.57 14.16 10.35
C ASP A 46 -0.66 12.64 10.12
N GLY A 47 -1.85 12.09 9.93
CA GLY A 47 -2.06 10.64 9.72
C GLY A 47 -2.23 9.82 11.00
N THR A 48 -2.08 10.41 12.19
CA THR A 48 -2.25 9.71 13.48
C THR A 48 -3.70 9.54 13.91
N GLY A 49 -4.64 10.24 13.26
CA GLY A 49 -6.04 10.37 13.70
C GLY A 49 -6.25 11.38 14.84
N GLN A 50 -5.18 12.03 15.31
CA GLN A 50 -5.27 13.09 16.33
C GLN A 50 -5.76 14.42 15.75
N SER A 51 -6.05 15.38 16.63
CA SER A 51 -6.57 16.69 16.25
C SER A 51 -5.63 17.45 15.31
N SER A 52 -6.19 18.01 14.25
CA SER A 52 -5.48 18.88 13.30
C SER A 52 -4.88 20.15 13.92
N TYR A 53 -3.87 20.71 13.27
CA TYR A 53 -3.18 21.94 13.67
C TYR A 53 -2.71 22.78 12.48
N GLU A 54 -2.51 24.08 12.69
CA GLU A 54 -2.05 25.00 11.64
C GLU A 54 -0.52 25.04 11.60
N ALA A 55 0.07 24.76 10.43
CA ALA A 55 1.51 24.84 10.22
C ALA A 55 1.88 25.01 8.74
N ASP A 56 3.10 25.49 8.50
CA ASP A 56 3.80 25.34 7.23
C ASP A 56 4.62 24.03 7.27
N VAL A 57 4.82 23.40 6.11
CA VAL A 57 5.65 22.20 5.95
C VAL A 57 6.78 22.50 4.97
N GLY A 58 8.01 22.36 5.43
CA GLY A 58 9.24 22.54 4.66
C GLY A 58 9.81 21.20 4.21
N VAL A 59 9.97 21.05 2.89
CA VAL A 59 10.48 19.84 2.25
C VAL A 59 11.83 20.12 1.59
N ARG A 60 12.79 19.23 1.80
CA ARG A 60 14.11 19.30 1.16
C ARG A 60 14.68 17.91 0.95
N ASP A 61 15.32 17.71 -0.20
CA ASP A 61 16.02 16.47 -0.54
C ASP A 61 15.13 15.23 -0.39
N GLY A 62 13.82 15.36 -0.68
CA GLY A 62 12.83 14.29 -0.59
C GLY A 62 12.19 14.09 0.78
N TYR A 63 12.64 14.78 1.84
CA TYR A 63 12.16 14.58 3.21
C TYR A 63 11.48 15.82 3.79
N ILE A 64 10.59 15.58 4.76
CA ILE A 64 10.01 16.64 5.60
C ILE A 64 11.10 17.08 6.58
N LYS A 65 11.57 18.33 6.44
CA LYS A 65 12.66 18.89 7.24
C LYS A 65 12.20 19.87 8.32
N GLN A 66 11.01 20.42 8.22
CA GLN A 66 10.53 21.31 9.27
C GLN A 66 9.01 21.47 9.22
N ILE A 67 8.36 21.44 10.38
CA ILE A 67 6.94 21.76 10.53
C ILE A 67 6.78 22.95 11.51
N GLY A 68 6.03 23.98 11.13
CA GLY A 68 5.77 25.13 12.00
C GLY A 68 5.64 26.46 11.25
N ASP A 69 6.10 27.56 11.85
CA ASP A 69 6.09 28.89 11.20
C ASP A 69 7.37 29.08 10.36
N LEU A 70 7.23 28.99 9.04
CA LEU A 70 8.30 29.13 8.05
C LEU A 70 8.22 30.48 7.30
N GLY A 71 7.55 31.49 7.87
CA GLY A 71 7.30 32.77 7.21
C GLY A 71 8.55 33.59 6.87
N GLU A 72 9.70 33.32 7.51
CA GLU A 72 11.00 33.94 7.20
C GLU A 72 11.92 33.06 6.31
N ALA A 73 11.57 31.79 6.12
CA ALA A 73 12.33 30.85 5.28
C ALA A 73 12.08 31.07 3.79
N ASN A 74 12.95 30.51 2.94
CA ASN A 74 12.81 30.59 1.48
C ASN A 74 12.95 29.22 0.81
N ALA A 75 12.13 28.99 -0.20
CA ALA A 75 12.15 27.76 -0.99
C ALA A 75 12.25 28.01 -2.51
N ALA A 76 12.58 26.96 -3.27
CA ALA A 76 12.47 27.01 -4.73
C ALA A 76 11.00 27.10 -5.17
N HIS A 77 10.12 26.41 -4.46
CA HIS A 77 8.68 26.38 -4.64
C HIS A 77 7.99 26.78 -3.33
N GLU A 78 7.10 27.77 -3.38
CA GLU A 78 6.26 28.14 -2.24
C GLU A 78 4.81 28.08 -2.71
N VAL A 79 4.00 27.25 -2.06
CA VAL A 79 2.56 27.14 -2.31
C VAL A 79 1.80 27.59 -1.05
N ASP A 80 0.75 28.37 -1.24
CA ASP A 80 -0.10 28.89 -0.17
C ASP A 80 -1.42 28.13 -0.24
N VAL A 81 -1.71 27.37 0.80
CA VAL A 81 -2.82 26.40 0.85
C VAL A 81 -3.81 26.76 1.97
N ASP A 82 -3.94 28.06 2.27
CA ASP A 82 -4.92 28.60 3.24
C ASP A 82 -6.33 28.05 2.98
N GLY A 83 -6.87 27.33 3.97
CA GLY A 83 -8.18 26.69 3.90
C GLY A 83 -8.16 25.22 3.48
N ASN A 84 -7.02 24.69 3.05
CA ASN A 84 -6.87 23.28 2.67
C ASN A 84 -6.28 22.43 3.79
N ILE A 85 -6.51 21.13 3.68
CA ILE A 85 -5.89 20.12 4.52
C ILE A 85 -4.55 19.71 3.89
N VAL A 86 -3.53 19.56 4.72
CA VAL A 86 -2.24 18.95 4.37
C VAL A 86 -2.16 17.61 5.10
N ALA A 87 -2.21 16.52 4.36
CA ALA A 87 -2.16 15.14 4.85
C ALA A 87 -0.94 14.41 4.28
N PRO A 88 -0.50 13.29 4.89
CA PRO A 88 0.40 12.37 4.21
C PRO A 88 -0.24 11.91 2.89
N GLY A 89 0.59 11.54 1.93
CA GLY A 89 0.12 10.92 0.69
C GLY A 89 -0.68 9.66 0.98
N PHE A 90 -1.79 9.46 0.25
CA PHE A 90 -2.64 8.30 0.49
C PHE A 90 -1.97 7.02 0.00
N ILE A 91 -2.11 5.95 0.77
CA ILE A 91 -1.54 4.64 0.50
C ILE A 91 -2.68 3.68 0.15
N ASP A 92 -2.70 3.23 -1.09
CA ASP A 92 -3.64 2.23 -1.56
C ASP A 92 -3.02 0.83 -1.44
N VAL A 93 -3.31 0.16 -0.33
CA VAL A 93 -2.75 -1.17 0.01
C VAL A 93 -3.34 -2.31 -0.80
N HIS A 94 -4.37 -2.06 -1.61
CA HIS A 94 -5.05 -3.06 -2.43
C HIS A 94 -5.20 -2.59 -3.88
N SER A 95 -4.10 -2.62 -4.63
CA SER A 95 -4.07 -2.15 -6.01
C SER A 95 -3.97 -3.28 -7.04
N HIS A 96 -4.89 -3.25 -8.01
CA HIS A 96 -4.85 -4.05 -9.24
C HIS A 96 -4.46 -3.18 -10.45
N ALA A 97 -3.52 -2.25 -10.26
CA ALA A 97 -3.13 -1.28 -11.29
C ALA A 97 -2.87 -1.92 -12.65
N ASP A 98 -3.33 -1.23 -13.70
CA ASP A 98 -2.86 -1.47 -15.05
C ASP A 98 -1.40 -0.98 -15.10
N LEU A 99 -0.43 -1.88 -15.28
CA LEU A 99 1.00 -1.55 -15.14
C LEU A 99 1.44 -0.42 -16.08
N GLU A 100 0.85 -0.31 -17.27
CA GLU A 100 1.10 0.79 -18.21
C GLU A 100 0.62 2.16 -17.72
N ALA A 101 -0.31 2.19 -16.76
CA ALA A 101 -0.85 3.42 -16.20
C ALA A 101 0.07 4.04 -15.15
N LEU A 102 0.93 3.26 -14.50
CA LEU A 102 1.81 3.70 -13.42
C LEU A 102 2.81 4.79 -13.82
N GLN A 103 3.16 4.90 -15.12
CA GLN A 103 4.04 5.96 -15.63
C GLN A 103 3.46 7.36 -15.45
N THR A 104 2.13 7.51 -15.40
CA THR A 104 1.47 8.81 -15.17
C THR A 104 0.56 8.80 -13.96
N ALA A 105 0.04 7.62 -13.59
CA ALA A 105 -0.86 7.35 -12.48
C ALA A 105 -1.97 8.40 -12.33
N THR A 106 -2.50 8.94 -13.43
CA THR A 106 -3.42 10.08 -13.38
C THR A 106 -4.68 9.78 -12.57
N SER A 107 -5.23 8.57 -12.71
CA SER A 107 -6.39 8.14 -11.92
C SER A 107 -6.08 8.12 -10.42
N SER A 108 -4.87 7.72 -10.01
CA SER A 108 -4.46 7.61 -8.61
C SER A 108 -4.05 8.96 -8.01
N LEU A 109 -3.23 9.74 -8.73
CA LEU A 109 -2.79 11.06 -8.28
C LEU A 109 -3.95 12.04 -8.10
N THR A 110 -4.96 11.98 -8.97
CA THR A 110 -6.17 12.83 -8.83
C THR A 110 -7.04 12.42 -7.64
N GLN A 111 -6.79 11.26 -7.03
CA GLN A 111 -7.38 10.83 -5.76
C GLN A 111 -6.52 11.18 -4.54
N GLY A 112 -5.28 11.65 -4.73
CA GLY A 112 -4.33 11.91 -3.64
C GLY A 112 -3.44 10.72 -3.28
N VAL A 113 -3.42 9.65 -4.09
CA VAL A 113 -2.61 8.45 -3.85
C VAL A 113 -1.16 8.68 -4.26
N THR A 114 -0.23 8.42 -3.35
CA THR A 114 1.22 8.49 -3.60
C THR A 114 1.89 7.12 -3.65
N THR A 115 1.23 6.09 -3.12
CA THR A 115 1.77 4.73 -3.03
C THR A 115 0.68 3.69 -3.30
N GLU A 116 0.99 2.71 -4.14
CA GLU A 116 0.13 1.55 -4.41
C GLU A 116 0.86 0.24 -4.09
N ILE A 117 0.20 -0.69 -3.37
CA ILE A 117 0.72 -2.05 -3.17
C ILE A 117 0.02 -3.00 -4.14
N LEU A 118 0.83 -3.56 -5.05
CA LEU A 118 0.39 -4.41 -6.15
C LEU A 118 0.27 -5.88 -5.72
N SER A 119 -0.34 -6.66 -6.60
CA SER A 119 -0.53 -8.12 -6.46
C SER A 119 -1.32 -8.55 -5.22
N PRO A 120 -2.44 -7.88 -4.89
CA PRO A 120 -3.33 -8.39 -3.85
C PRO A 120 -4.07 -9.65 -4.35
N ASP A 121 -4.90 -10.26 -3.49
CA ASP A 121 -5.73 -11.43 -3.81
C ASP A 121 -4.96 -12.69 -4.28
N GLY A 122 -3.68 -12.81 -3.91
CA GLY A 122 -2.85 -13.99 -4.19
C GLY A 122 -2.29 -14.10 -5.61
N GLY A 123 -2.58 -13.14 -6.49
CA GLY A 123 -2.07 -13.11 -7.86
C GLY A 123 -0.70 -12.45 -8.00
N GLY A 124 -0.36 -12.04 -9.23
CA GLY A 124 0.88 -11.34 -9.55
C GLY A 124 2.05 -12.26 -9.94
N PRO A 125 3.21 -11.69 -10.33
CA PRO A 125 4.39 -12.47 -10.67
C PRO A 125 4.99 -13.14 -9.42
N VAL A 126 5.48 -14.37 -9.56
CA VAL A 126 6.27 -15.03 -8.51
C VAL A 126 7.64 -14.36 -8.34
N ASP A 127 8.22 -13.86 -9.43
CA ASP A 127 9.40 -12.99 -9.40
C ASP A 127 8.96 -11.55 -9.07
N VAL A 128 8.99 -11.21 -7.78
CA VAL A 128 8.58 -9.89 -7.30
C VAL A 128 9.55 -8.77 -7.73
N THR A 129 10.73 -9.10 -8.25
CA THR A 129 11.71 -8.10 -8.72
C THR A 129 11.31 -7.45 -10.04
N GLU A 130 10.31 -7.98 -10.75
CA GLU A 130 9.75 -7.38 -11.96
C GLU A 130 9.30 -5.92 -11.74
N ARG A 131 8.93 -5.54 -10.52
CA ARG A 131 8.61 -4.14 -10.16
C ARG A 131 9.74 -3.15 -10.43
N HIS A 132 11.01 -3.58 -10.33
CA HIS A 132 12.15 -2.71 -10.64
C HIS A 132 12.28 -2.43 -12.15
N GLU A 133 11.70 -3.28 -13.00
CA GLU A 133 11.60 -2.99 -14.43
C GLU A 133 10.62 -1.83 -14.67
N LEU A 134 9.50 -1.79 -13.93
CA LEU A 134 8.53 -0.69 -13.97
C LEU A 134 9.17 0.63 -13.51
N GLU A 135 9.93 0.61 -12.41
CA GLU A 135 10.71 1.76 -11.95
C GLU A 135 11.71 2.26 -13.01
N ALA A 136 12.41 1.34 -13.69
CA ALA A 136 13.34 1.70 -14.76
C ALA A 136 12.66 2.29 -16.01
N GLU A 137 11.37 1.98 -16.24
CA GLU A 137 10.52 2.61 -17.25
C GLU A 137 9.94 3.97 -16.78
N GLY A 138 9.94 4.18 -15.46
CA GLY A 138 9.58 5.38 -14.74
C GLY A 138 8.18 5.31 -14.14
N LEU A 139 8.04 5.85 -12.93
CA LEU A 139 6.81 5.80 -12.15
C LEU A 139 6.42 7.19 -11.67
N ALA A 140 5.13 7.53 -11.72
CA ALA A 140 4.63 8.78 -11.16
C ALA A 140 4.36 8.70 -9.65
N ILE A 141 4.14 7.49 -9.13
CA ILE A 141 3.85 7.17 -7.73
C ILE A 141 4.72 6.01 -7.27
N ASN A 142 4.89 5.84 -5.96
CA ASN A 142 5.58 4.69 -5.39
C ASN A 142 4.78 3.41 -5.59
N ILE A 143 5.47 2.29 -5.75
CA ILE A 143 4.85 0.97 -5.81
C ILE A 143 5.54 -0.02 -4.87
N GLY A 144 4.74 -0.84 -4.18
CA GLY A 144 5.17 -2.08 -3.54
C GLY A 144 4.49 -3.28 -4.19
N THR A 145 4.83 -4.50 -3.77
CA THR A 145 4.10 -5.71 -4.20
C THR A 145 4.05 -6.73 -3.09
N TYR A 146 2.99 -7.53 -3.06
CA TYR A 146 2.95 -8.79 -2.34
C TYR A 146 3.56 -9.93 -3.16
N ILE A 147 3.95 -11.02 -2.49
CA ILE A 147 4.12 -12.33 -3.13
C ILE A 147 2.79 -13.08 -3.03
N GLY A 148 2.24 -13.54 -4.15
CA GLY A 148 0.91 -14.12 -4.21
C GLY A 148 0.90 -15.64 -3.97
N PHE A 149 0.14 -16.09 -2.97
CA PHE A 149 -0.07 -17.51 -2.65
C PHE A 149 -0.63 -18.28 -3.86
N ASN A 150 -1.63 -17.72 -4.56
CA ASN A 150 -2.25 -18.41 -5.70
C ASN A 150 -1.26 -18.59 -6.85
N SER A 151 -0.41 -17.59 -7.13
CA SER A 151 0.65 -17.70 -8.14
C SER A 151 1.70 -18.74 -7.76
N VAL A 152 2.12 -18.77 -6.49
CA VAL A 152 3.04 -19.77 -5.95
C VAL A 152 2.44 -21.18 -6.04
N TRP A 153 1.15 -21.32 -5.70
CA TRP A 153 0.41 -22.58 -5.80
C TRP A 153 0.32 -23.06 -7.25
N GLU A 154 -0.07 -22.19 -8.18
CA GLU A 154 -0.19 -22.55 -9.59
C GLU A 154 1.17 -22.96 -10.20
N GLU A 155 2.27 -22.29 -9.82
CA GLU A 155 3.61 -22.63 -10.33
C GLU A 155 4.07 -24.03 -9.92
N VAL A 156 3.71 -24.46 -8.70
CA VAL A 156 4.19 -25.73 -8.12
C VAL A 156 3.17 -26.86 -8.26
N VAL A 157 1.93 -26.64 -7.83
CA VAL A 157 0.86 -27.64 -7.80
C VAL A 157 0.14 -27.71 -9.15
N GLY A 158 -0.06 -26.56 -9.79
CA GLY A 158 -0.83 -26.40 -11.02
C GLY A 158 -2.31 -26.13 -10.80
N GLU A 159 -3.12 -26.33 -11.84
CA GLU A 159 -4.55 -25.99 -11.85
C GLU A 159 -5.47 -27.13 -11.36
N ASP A 160 -4.91 -28.31 -11.02
CA ASP A 160 -5.69 -29.50 -10.63
C ASP A 160 -6.21 -29.37 -9.18
N ASP A 161 -7.45 -29.78 -8.94
CA ASP A 161 -8.06 -29.93 -7.60
C ASP A 161 -7.47 -31.16 -6.89
N ARG A 162 -6.38 -30.94 -6.15
CA ARG A 162 -5.68 -31.96 -5.36
C ARG A 162 -4.88 -31.34 -4.22
N ASP A 163 -4.69 -32.15 -3.19
CA ASP A 163 -3.73 -31.87 -2.11
C ASP A 163 -2.30 -31.72 -2.67
N ALA A 164 -1.56 -30.77 -2.11
CA ALA A 164 -0.14 -30.60 -2.30
C ALA A 164 0.64 -31.72 -1.56
N THR A 165 1.77 -32.11 -2.11
CA THR A 165 2.70 -33.02 -1.43
C THR A 165 3.63 -32.26 -0.49
N GLU A 166 4.21 -32.94 0.51
CA GLU A 166 5.25 -32.36 1.39
C GLU A 166 6.43 -31.74 0.62
N GLU A 167 6.76 -32.24 -0.58
CA GLU A 167 7.83 -31.69 -1.44
C GLU A 167 7.38 -30.40 -2.14
N GLU A 168 6.11 -30.33 -2.56
CA GLU A 168 5.51 -29.16 -3.19
C GLU A 168 5.30 -28.03 -2.16
N ILE A 169 4.84 -28.33 -0.94
CA ILE A 169 4.77 -27.37 0.16
C ILE A 169 6.14 -26.74 0.42
N ALA A 170 7.19 -27.56 0.53
CA ALA A 170 8.55 -27.05 0.75
C ALA A 170 9.09 -26.21 -0.44
N GLU A 171 8.64 -26.48 -1.67
CA GLU A 171 8.98 -25.68 -2.83
C GLU A 171 8.26 -24.32 -2.80
N MET A 172 6.97 -24.31 -2.48
CA MET A 172 6.16 -23.09 -2.31
C MET A 172 6.71 -22.20 -1.18
N GLN A 173 7.04 -22.78 -0.03
CA GLN A 173 7.73 -22.10 1.07
C GLN A 173 9.01 -21.39 0.59
N GLY A 174 9.83 -22.04 -0.23
CA GLY A 174 11.05 -21.43 -0.77
C GLY A 174 10.79 -20.26 -1.73
N LEU A 175 9.68 -20.27 -2.47
CA LEU A 175 9.27 -19.15 -3.32
C LEU A 175 8.77 -17.97 -2.46
N VAL A 176 7.99 -18.25 -1.42
CA VAL A 176 7.55 -17.22 -0.45
C VAL A 176 8.74 -16.57 0.25
N GLU A 177 9.68 -17.37 0.77
CA GLU A 177 10.92 -16.87 1.37
C GLU A 177 11.68 -15.97 0.39
N THR A 178 11.85 -16.42 -0.88
CA THR A 178 12.55 -15.64 -1.91
C THR A 178 11.85 -14.30 -2.15
N GLY A 179 10.52 -14.29 -2.30
CA GLY A 179 9.76 -13.05 -2.50
C GLY A 179 9.91 -12.07 -1.33
N LEU A 180 9.92 -12.55 -0.09
CA LEU A 180 10.12 -11.73 1.10
C LEU A 180 11.58 -11.26 1.26
N GLU A 181 12.57 -12.07 0.87
CA GLU A 181 13.98 -11.64 0.77
C GLU A 181 14.17 -10.55 -0.30
N GLU A 182 13.40 -10.60 -1.38
CA GLU A 182 13.38 -9.63 -2.49
C GLU A 182 12.48 -8.42 -2.22
N GLY A 183 11.95 -8.30 -1.00
CA GLY A 183 11.31 -7.09 -0.50
C GLY A 183 9.79 -7.00 -0.68
N ALA A 184 9.10 -8.14 -0.84
CA ALA A 184 7.64 -8.17 -0.83
C ALA A 184 7.07 -7.66 0.52
N PHE A 185 5.94 -6.94 0.44
CA PHE A 185 5.31 -6.32 1.61
C PHE A 185 4.49 -7.28 2.48
N GLY A 186 4.37 -8.54 2.08
CA GLY A 186 3.52 -9.56 2.71
C GLY A 186 3.22 -10.70 1.73
N VAL A 187 2.43 -11.66 2.19
CA VAL A 187 2.00 -12.80 1.39
C VAL A 187 0.50 -12.68 1.14
N SER A 188 0.11 -12.33 -0.08
CA SER A 188 -1.32 -12.18 -0.40
C SER A 188 -1.95 -13.52 -0.76
N ALA A 189 -3.25 -13.67 -0.55
CA ALA A 189 -4.01 -14.85 -0.96
C ALA A 189 -5.38 -14.48 -1.50
N GLY A 190 -5.90 -15.31 -2.40
CA GLY A 190 -7.26 -15.20 -2.88
C GLY A 190 -7.92 -16.56 -2.93
N LEU A 191 -8.34 -17.06 -1.78
CA LEU A 191 -8.92 -18.39 -1.66
C LEU A 191 -10.34 -18.45 -2.22
N PHE A 192 -10.94 -17.32 -2.60
CA PHE A 192 -12.12 -17.31 -3.48
C PHE A 192 -11.79 -17.79 -4.92
N TYR A 193 -10.54 -17.73 -5.36
CA TYR A 193 -10.17 -18.03 -6.75
C TYR A 193 -9.45 -19.37 -6.88
N THR A 194 -9.73 -20.11 -7.96
CA THR A 194 -8.92 -21.27 -8.34
C THR A 194 -7.62 -20.83 -9.00
N PRO A 195 -6.50 -21.56 -8.81
CA PRO A 195 -6.42 -22.83 -8.09
C PRO A 195 -6.25 -22.71 -6.56
N GLY A 196 -5.98 -21.51 -6.02
CA GLY A 196 -5.75 -21.32 -4.58
C GLY A 196 -6.88 -21.83 -3.68
N ASN A 197 -8.14 -21.75 -4.15
CA ASN A 197 -9.32 -22.28 -3.46
C ASN A 197 -9.23 -23.78 -3.12
N TYR A 198 -8.44 -24.57 -3.84
CA TYR A 198 -8.30 -26.01 -3.61
C TYR A 198 -7.47 -26.34 -2.37
N ALA A 199 -6.61 -25.41 -1.93
CA ALA A 199 -5.83 -25.55 -0.72
C ALA A 199 -6.77 -25.54 0.51
N ASP A 200 -6.62 -26.55 1.37
CA ASP A 200 -7.25 -26.50 2.68
C ASP A 200 -6.51 -25.52 3.62
N THR A 201 -7.15 -25.16 4.74
CA THR A 201 -6.60 -24.17 5.68
C THR A 201 -5.22 -24.57 6.21
N GLU A 202 -4.97 -25.86 6.45
CA GLU A 202 -3.69 -26.34 6.96
C GLU A 202 -2.61 -26.23 5.89
N GLU A 203 -2.93 -26.54 4.62
CA GLU A 203 -1.99 -26.36 3.51
C GLU A 203 -1.61 -24.89 3.30
N VAL A 204 -2.57 -23.97 3.49
CA VAL A 204 -2.28 -22.53 3.44
C VAL A 204 -1.32 -22.16 4.57
N ILE A 205 -1.62 -22.55 5.82
CA ILE A 205 -0.76 -22.31 7.00
C ILE A 205 0.64 -22.88 6.77
N ASP A 206 0.75 -24.14 6.36
CA ASP A 206 2.02 -24.82 6.09
C ASP A 206 2.85 -24.06 5.06
N VAL A 207 2.24 -23.46 4.03
CA VAL A 207 2.98 -22.69 3.03
C VAL A 207 3.42 -21.33 3.56
N VAL A 208 2.56 -20.61 4.28
CA VAL A 208 2.83 -19.22 4.67
C VAL A 208 3.56 -19.07 6.00
N GLU A 209 3.63 -20.11 6.85
CA GLU A 209 4.31 -20.06 8.17
C GLU A 209 5.79 -19.69 8.09
N VAL A 210 6.46 -19.90 6.94
CA VAL A 210 7.85 -19.49 6.74
C VAL A 210 8.03 -17.97 6.80
N ALA A 211 6.95 -17.22 6.60
CA ALA A 211 6.94 -15.77 6.67
C ALA A 211 6.91 -15.21 8.11
N ASP A 212 6.70 -16.05 9.15
CA ASP A 212 6.66 -15.64 10.57
C ASP A 212 7.87 -14.79 10.97
N GLN A 213 9.07 -15.19 10.53
CA GLN A 213 10.30 -14.45 10.85
C GLN A 213 10.33 -13.02 10.30
N TRP A 214 9.57 -12.72 9.23
CA TRP A 214 9.44 -11.36 8.73
C TRP A 214 8.47 -10.53 9.59
N ARG A 215 7.56 -11.14 10.36
CA ARG A 215 6.49 -10.45 11.11
C ARG A 215 5.66 -9.55 10.19
N THR A 216 5.25 -10.09 9.05
CA THR A 216 4.54 -9.38 8.00
C THR A 216 3.04 -9.68 8.04
N ASN A 217 2.31 -9.20 7.04
CA ASN A 217 0.87 -9.34 6.88
C ASN A 217 0.49 -10.43 5.87
N PHE A 218 -0.76 -10.88 6.00
CA PHE A 218 -1.46 -11.84 5.14
C PHE A 218 -2.76 -11.21 4.62
N PRO A 219 -2.72 -10.39 3.56
CA PRO A 219 -3.90 -9.84 2.90
C PRO A 219 -4.60 -10.91 2.09
N HIS A 220 -5.84 -11.17 2.47
CA HIS A 220 -6.58 -12.33 2.02
C HIS A 220 -7.96 -11.96 1.49
N HIS A 221 -8.16 -12.19 0.20
CA HIS A 221 -9.48 -12.31 -0.39
C HIS A 221 -10.06 -13.65 0.04
N ILE A 222 -10.90 -13.55 1.07
CA ILE A 222 -11.42 -14.67 1.84
C ILE A 222 -12.17 -15.67 0.97
N ARG A 223 -12.24 -16.92 1.43
CA ARG A 223 -12.72 -18.05 0.63
C ARG A 223 -14.16 -17.91 0.13
N ASP A 224 -15.01 -17.24 0.92
CA ASP A 224 -16.39 -16.93 0.57
C ASP A 224 -16.77 -15.57 1.17
N GLU A 225 -17.48 -14.76 0.39
CA GLU A 225 -17.94 -13.42 0.78
C GLU A 225 -19.48 -13.35 0.83
N MET A 226 -20.12 -14.51 0.72
CA MET A 226 -21.56 -14.71 0.59
C MET A 226 -22.09 -15.49 1.80
N ASP A 227 -22.45 -16.77 1.61
CA ASP A 227 -23.20 -17.58 2.56
C ASP A 227 -22.34 -18.09 3.72
N ASP A 228 -21.01 -18.18 3.53
CA ASP A 228 -20.02 -18.66 4.50
C ASP A 228 -19.04 -17.54 4.89
N VAL A 229 -19.43 -16.26 4.74
CA VAL A 229 -18.56 -15.08 4.98
C VAL A 229 -18.01 -15.00 6.42
N VAL A 230 -18.79 -15.47 7.40
CA VAL A 230 -18.35 -15.50 8.81
C VAL A 230 -17.25 -16.55 8.98
N GLU A 231 -17.48 -17.77 8.52
CA GLU A 231 -16.52 -18.87 8.55
C GLU A 231 -15.23 -18.54 7.78
N ALA A 232 -15.33 -17.86 6.63
CA ALA A 232 -14.17 -17.43 5.85
C ALA A 232 -13.38 -16.29 6.53
N THR A 233 -14.06 -15.43 7.29
CA THR A 233 -13.42 -14.42 8.15
C THR A 233 -12.66 -15.11 9.30
N GLU A 234 -13.29 -16.09 9.97
CA GLU A 234 -12.65 -16.90 11.01
C GLU A 234 -11.40 -17.61 10.48
N GLU A 235 -11.49 -18.23 9.29
CA GLU A 235 -10.36 -18.91 8.63
C GLU A 235 -9.17 -17.98 8.42
N THR A 236 -9.41 -16.75 7.99
CA THR A 236 -8.32 -15.77 7.75
C THR A 236 -7.60 -15.44 9.04
N ILE A 237 -8.35 -15.26 10.13
CA ILE A 237 -7.79 -14.97 11.45
C ILE A 237 -7.03 -16.19 11.98
N GLU A 238 -7.55 -17.41 11.80
CA GLU A 238 -6.87 -18.66 12.15
C GLU A 238 -5.54 -18.79 11.41
N ILE A 239 -5.52 -18.57 10.09
CA ILE A 239 -4.28 -18.61 9.29
C ILE A 239 -3.26 -17.61 9.83
N GLY A 240 -3.65 -16.35 10.06
CA GLY A 240 -2.75 -15.34 10.59
C GLY A 240 -2.18 -15.72 11.96
N GLU A 241 -3.03 -16.19 12.88
CA GLU A 241 -2.62 -16.58 14.23
C GLU A 241 -1.68 -17.80 14.25
N GLU A 242 -1.95 -18.81 13.42
CA GLU A 242 -1.14 -20.04 13.38
C GLU A 242 0.17 -19.85 12.59
N ALA A 243 0.16 -19.04 11.54
CA ALA A 243 1.33 -18.74 10.73
C ALA A 243 2.21 -17.60 11.28
N GLY A 244 1.77 -16.88 12.31
CA GLY A 244 2.51 -15.76 12.89
C GLY A 244 2.46 -14.46 12.05
N LEU A 245 1.41 -14.29 11.25
CA LEU A 245 1.20 -13.15 10.36
C LEU A 245 0.04 -12.27 10.83
N VAL A 246 0.06 -10.99 10.45
CA VAL A 246 -1.07 -10.07 10.65
C VAL A 246 -2.18 -10.43 9.64
N PRO A 247 -3.34 -10.97 10.07
CA PRO A 247 -4.41 -11.29 9.13
C PRO A 247 -5.10 -10.02 8.66
N VAL A 248 -5.22 -9.84 7.35
CA VAL A 248 -5.89 -8.70 6.74
C VAL A 248 -7.01 -9.20 5.83
N ILE A 249 -8.25 -8.93 6.22
CA ILE A 249 -9.44 -9.25 5.40
C ILE A 249 -9.55 -8.15 4.35
N THR A 250 -9.15 -8.45 3.13
CA THR A 250 -9.12 -7.44 2.07
C THR A 250 -10.50 -7.14 1.54
N HIS A 251 -10.72 -5.92 1.05
CA HIS A 251 -11.98 -5.41 0.48
C HIS A 251 -13.23 -5.91 1.22
N MET A 252 -13.18 -5.94 2.54
CA MET A 252 -14.14 -6.61 3.40
C MET A 252 -15.57 -6.21 3.05
N LYS A 253 -16.43 -7.21 2.86
CA LYS A 253 -17.83 -7.02 2.42
C LYS A 253 -18.71 -8.19 2.82
N VAL A 254 -20.02 -7.97 2.69
CA VAL A 254 -21.04 -9.02 2.79
C VAL A 254 -21.89 -8.95 1.53
N MET A 255 -21.86 -10.02 0.74
CA MET A 255 -22.56 -10.10 -0.54
C MET A 255 -23.86 -10.92 -0.43
N GLY A 256 -24.88 -10.50 -1.17
CA GLY A 256 -26.17 -11.18 -1.26
C GLY A 256 -27.16 -10.75 -0.18
N ALA A 257 -28.41 -10.53 -0.60
CA ALA A 257 -29.47 -10.01 0.27
C ALA A 257 -29.85 -10.93 1.45
N ASP A 258 -29.57 -12.22 1.33
CA ASP A 258 -29.81 -13.20 2.40
C ASP A 258 -28.73 -13.12 3.51
N ASN A 259 -27.57 -12.51 3.23
CA ASN A 259 -26.43 -12.41 4.13
C ASN A 259 -26.29 -11.02 4.79
N TRP A 260 -26.97 -9.99 4.28
CA TRP A 260 -26.91 -8.63 4.83
C TRP A 260 -27.14 -8.58 6.34
N GLY A 261 -26.30 -7.80 7.03
CA GLY A 261 -26.20 -7.74 8.48
C GLY A 261 -25.16 -8.68 9.08
N ALA A 262 -24.60 -9.63 8.32
CA ALA A 262 -23.51 -10.50 8.78
C ALA A 262 -22.24 -9.71 9.15
N SER A 263 -22.12 -8.45 8.70
CA SER A 263 -20.98 -7.62 9.07
C SER A 263 -20.91 -7.32 10.57
N GLU A 264 -22.02 -7.46 11.31
CA GLU A 264 -22.01 -7.44 12.78
C GLU A 264 -21.07 -8.51 13.33
N GLU A 265 -21.18 -9.74 12.83
CA GLU A 265 -20.40 -10.87 13.33
C GLU A 265 -18.96 -10.85 12.80
N THR A 266 -18.75 -10.49 11.54
CA THR A 266 -17.40 -10.43 10.97
C THR A 266 -16.55 -9.31 11.58
N VAL A 267 -17.16 -8.15 11.91
CA VAL A 267 -16.46 -7.06 12.61
C VAL A 267 -16.19 -7.46 14.07
N ASP A 268 -17.14 -8.10 14.75
CA ASP A 268 -16.94 -8.63 16.11
C ASP A 268 -15.74 -9.61 16.15
N LEU A 269 -15.56 -10.47 15.13
CA LEU A 269 -14.41 -11.38 15.04
C LEU A 269 -13.07 -10.65 14.98
N ILE A 270 -12.96 -9.56 14.19
CA ILE A 270 -11.77 -8.72 14.10
C ILE A 270 -11.49 -8.05 15.46
N GLU A 271 -12.52 -7.49 16.10
CA GLU A 271 -12.39 -6.84 17.41
C GLU A 271 -11.95 -7.84 18.49
N GLU A 272 -12.55 -9.03 18.52
CA GLU A 272 -12.17 -10.11 19.44
C GLU A 272 -10.73 -10.60 19.19
N ALA A 273 -10.25 -10.57 17.94
CA ALA A 273 -8.86 -10.89 17.60
C ALA A 273 -7.88 -9.82 18.10
N ASN A 274 -8.28 -8.56 18.00
CA ASN A 274 -7.51 -7.44 18.49
C ASN A 274 -7.45 -7.41 20.02
N GLU A 275 -8.54 -7.72 20.72
CA GLU A 275 -8.57 -7.82 22.18
C GLU A 275 -7.64 -8.92 22.73
N ARG A 276 -7.36 -9.97 21.95
CA ARG A 276 -6.44 -11.07 22.34
C ARG A 276 -5.01 -10.90 21.82
N GLY A 277 -4.73 -9.86 21.03
CA GLY A 277 -3.38 -9.45 20.64
C GLY A 277 -2.95 -9.82 19.22
N THR A 278 -3.87 -10.29 18.36
CA THR A 278 -3.54 -10.73 16.99
C THR A 278 -3.24 -9.56 16.04
N TYR A 279 -3.87 -8.40 16.25
CA TYR A 279 -3.93 -7.30 15.27
C TYR A 279 -4.53 -7.73 13.92
N ALA A 280 -5.74 -8.28 13.93
CA ALA A 280 -6.51 -8.45 12.71
C ALA A 280 -6.94 -7.08 12.16
N ALA A 281 -6.82 -6.93 10.84
CA ALA A 281 -7.18 -5.71 10.13
C ALA A 281 -8.03 -6.02 8.89
N ALA A 282 -8.53 -4.97 8.26
CA ALA A 282 -9.25 -5.07 7.00
C ALA A 282 -8.99 -3.84 6.12
N ASP A 283 -9.38 -3.91 4.86
CA ASP A 283 -9.55 -2.72 4.01
C ASP A 283 -10.90 -2.76 3.31
N VAL A 284 -11.39 -1.60 2.86
CA VAL A 284 -12.68 -1.47 2.18
C VAL A 284 -12.66 -0.34 1.14
N TYR A 285 -13.42 -0.49 0.06
CA TYR A 285 -13.72 0.56 -0.91
C TYR A 285 -15.15 1.10 -0.71
N PRO A 286 -15.43 2.39 -1.01
CA PRO A 286 -16.71 3.04 -0.74
C PRO A 286 -17.79 2.75 -1.81
N TYR A 287 -18.02 1.49 -2.13
CA TYR A 287 -18.99 1.09 -3.15
C TYR A 287 -19.70 -0.21 -2.80
N LEU A 288 -21.02 -0.24 -3.03
CA LEU A 288 -21.88 -1.43 -2.88
C LEU A 288 -21.86 -2.34 -4.12
N ALA A 289 -20.78 -2.29 -4.90
CA ALA A 289 -20.56 -3.11 -6.07
C ALA A 289 -19.09 -3.56 -6.14
N SER A 290 -18.88 -4.82 -6.50
CA SER A 290 -17.55 -5.41 -6.68
C SER A 290 -17.23 -5.53 -8.16
N GLN A 291 -15.96 -5.76 -8.49
CA GLN A 291 -15.54 -6.07 -9.86
C GLN A 291 -14.56 -7.25 -9.86
N THR A 292 -14.83 -8.25 -10.70
CA THR A 292 -13.91 -9.38 -10.97
C THR A 292 -14.28 -10.02 -12.32
N GLY A 293 -13.75 -11.22 -12.63
CA GLY A 293 -14.11 -11.98 -13.82
C GLY A 293 -15.50 -12.64 -13.73
N LEU A 294 -16.11 -12.94 -14.87
CA LEU A 294 -17.36 -13.69 -14.96
C LEU A 294 -17.24 -15.14 -14.43
N THR A 295 -16.03 -15.70 -14.46
CA THR A 295 -15.72 -17.02 -13.87
C THR A 295 -16.05 -17.10 -12.39
N ALA A 296 -16.16 -15.97 -11.68
CA ALA A 296 -16.57 -15.92 -10.28
C ALA A 296 -18.00 -16.44 -10.02
N LEU A 297 -18.83 -16.60 -11.06
CA LEU A 297 -20.14 -17.26 -10.96
C LEU A 297 -20.08 -18.78 -11.18
N VAL A 298 -18.95 -19.32 -11.62
CA VAL A 298 -18.80 -20.74 -11.95
C VAL A 298 -18.37 -21.52 -10.70
N PRO A 299 -19.05 -22.63 -10.34
CA PRO A 299 -18.66 -23.41 -9.17
C PRO A 299 -17.24 -23.96 -9.31
N GLN A 300 -16.48 -23.94 -8.21
CA GLN A 300 -15.04 -24.20 -8.20
C GLN A 300 -14.63 -25.56 -8.77
N TRP A 301 -15.42 -26.61 -8.51
CA TRP A 301 -15.16 -27.95 -9.05
C TRP A 301 -15.22 -28.00 -10.58
N ALA A 302 -15.99 -27.11 -11.21
CA ALA A 302 -16.07 -27.05 -12.66
C ALA A 302 -14.81 -26.42 -13.27
N GLN A 303 -14.07 -25.62 -12.49
CA GLN A 303 -12.83 -24.96 -12.89
C GLN A 303 -11.58 -25.84 -12.72
N ASP A 304 -11.70 -27.03 -12.12
CA ASP A 304 -10.60 -27.99 -11.89
C ASP A 304 -9.81 -28.31 -13.18
N GLY A 305 -8.50 -28.15 -13.17
CA GLY A 305 -7.64 -28.32 -14.34
C GLY A 305 -7.70 -27.16 -15.33
N GLY A 306 -8.17 -25.99 -14.89
CA GLY A 306 -8.07 -24.74 -15.61
C GLY A 306 -9.22 -24.44 -16.57
N PHE A 307 -9.12 -23.28 -17.22
CA PHE A 307 -10.17 -22.73 -18.08
C PHE A 307 -10.58 -23.66 -19.24
N ASP A 308 -9.60 -24.30 -19.89
CA ASP A 308 -9.89 -25.24 -21.00
C ASP A 308 -10.65 -26.49 -20.51
N ALA A 309 -10.30 -27.02 -19.32
CA ALA A 309 -10.99 -28.15 -18.73
C ALA A 309 -12.42 -27.78 -18.30
N MET A 310 -12.62 -26.55 -17.79
CA MET A 310 -13.93 -25.99 -17.52
C MET A 310 -14.81 -25.97 -18.77
N LEU A 311 -14.30 -25.48 -19.90
CA LEU A 311 -15.05 -25.49 -21.17
C LEU A 311 -15.34 -26.92 -21.67
N ASP A 312 -14.42 -27.87 -21.47
CA ASP A 312 -14.67 -29.28 -21.77
C ASP A 312 -15.82 -29.85 -20.91
N ARG A 313 -15.95 -29.43 -19.63
CA ARG A 313 -17.08 -29.80 -18.77
C ARG A 313 -18.39 -29.18 -19.25
N PHE A 314 -18.39 -27.92 -19.72
CA PHE A 314 -19.58 -27.28 -20.29
C PHE A 314 -20.11 -28.01 -21.52
N ALA A 315 -19.24 -28.71 -22.26
CA ALA A 315 -19.62 -29.50 -23.43
C ALA A 315 -20.27 -30.86 -23.09
N ASP A 316 -20.15 -31.34 -21.84
CA ASP A 316 -20.84 -32.56 -21.38
C ASP A 316 -22.31 -32.25 -21.02
N PRO A 317 -23.29 -32.89 -21.68
CA PRO A 317 -24.71 -32.57 -21.45
C PRO A 317 -25.23 -32.87 -20.04
N GLU A 318 -24.61 -33.80 -19.30
CA GLU A 318 -25.02 -34.10 -17.93
C GLU A 318 -24.43 -33.06 -16.97
N LEU A 319 -23.16 -32.69 -17.16
CA LEU A 319 -22.51 -31.66 -16.33
C LEU A 319 -23.05 -30.26 -16.61
N ARG A 320 -23.34 -29.92 -17.87
CA ARG A 320 -23.84 -28.59 -18.25
C ARG A 320 -25.08 -28.18 -17.47
N GLN A 321 -26.06 -29.08 -17.32
CA GLN A 321 -27.28 -28.75 -16.56
C GLN A 321 -26.98 -28.54 -15.08
N GLN A 322 -26.07 -29.34 -14.51
CA GLN A 322 -25.65 -29.16 -13.12
C GLN A 322 -24.95 -27.81 -12.94
N ILE A 323 -24.02 -27.48 -13.82
CA ILE A 323 -23.28 -26.22 -13.79
C ILE A 323 -24.22 -25.03 -14.01
N GLU A 324 -25.19 -25.13 -14.93
CA GLU A 324 -26.22 -24.11 -15.14
C GLU A 324 -26.99 -23.81 -13.85
N ASP A 325 -27.45 -24.86 -13.16
CA ASP A 325 -28.22 -24.73 -11.93
C ASP A 325 -27.34 -24.14 -10.81
N GLU A 326 -26.09 -24.59 -10.68
CA GLU A 326 -25.16 -24.11 -9.64
C GLU A 326 -24.67 -22.67 -9.90
N ILE A 327 -24.47 -22.25 -11.17
CA ILE A 327 -24.19 -20.84 -11.51
C ILE A 327 -25.36 -19.96 -11.06
N ALA A 328 -26.60 -20.41 -11.27
CA ALA A 328 -27.77 -19.65 -10.85
C ALA A 328 -27.83 -19.53 -9.31
N ASP A 329 -27.49 -20.59 -8.58
CA ASP A 329 -27.43 -20.57 -7.12
C ASP A 329 -26.34 -19.60 -6.62
N VAL A 330 -25.10 -19.70 -7.13
CA VAL A 330 -23.98 -18.80 -6.79
C VAL A 330 -24.33 -17.35 -7.08
N MET A 331 -24.94 -17.09 -8.25
CA MET A 331 -25.38 -15.73 -8.61
C MET A 331 -26.36 -15.19 -7.57
N THR A 332 -27.35 -15.98 -7.13
CA THR A 332 -28.35 -15.51 -6.16
C THR A 332 -27.80 -15.36 -4.73
N SER A 333 -26.74 -16.09 -4.36
CA SER A 333 -26.02 -15.87 -3.10
C SER A 333 -25.14 -14.62 -3.15
N ARG A 334 -24.75 -14.15 -4.35
CA ARG A 334 -23.88 -12.98 -4.54
C ARG A 334 -24.65 -11.67 -4.77
N VAL A 335 -25.71 -11.71 -5.58
CA VAL A 335 -26.54 -10.57 -5.98
C VAL A 335 -28.02 -10.94 -6.03
N GLU A 336 -28.93 -9.97 -6.00
CA GLU A 336 -30.38 -10.27 -6.01
C GLU A 336 -30.85 -10.90 -7.33
N THR A 337 -30.37 -10.37 -8.46
CA THR A 337 -30.81 -10.78 -9.80
C THR A 337 -29.72 -10.68 -10.86
N ALA A 338 -29.98 -11.24 -12.05
CA ALA A 338 -29.09 -11.07 -13.20
C ALA A 338 -29.06 -9.62 -13.75
N GLU A 339 -29.95 -8.71 -13.31
CA GLU A 339 -29.88 -7.28 -13.63
C GLU A 339 -28.71 -6.61 -12.87
N ASP A 340 -28.26 -7.22 -11.77
CA ASP A 340 -27.19 -6.73 -10.90
C ASP A 340 -25.79 -7.24 -11.32
N VAL A 341 -25.72 -7.96 -12.44
CA VAL A 341 -24.47 -8.44 -13.06
C VAL A 341 -24.25 -7.65 -14.35
N TYR A 342 -23.30 -6.71 -14.34
CA TYR A 342 -23.09 -5.74 -15.40
C TYR A 342 -21.73 -5.93 -16.10
N PHE A 343 -21.75 -5.87 -17.44
CA PHE A 343 -20.56 -5.96 -18.28
C PHE A 343 -20.19 -4.57 -18.82
N PRO A 344 -19.22 -3.85 -18.20
CA PRO A 344 -18.90 -2.47 -18.60
C PRO A 344 -18.41 -2.36 -20.04
N SER A 345 -17.70 -3.35 -20.57
CA SER A 345 -17.22 -3.34 -21.97
C SER A 345 -18.34 -3.43 -23.00
N GLU A 346 -19.45 -4.06 -22.65
CA GLU A 346 -20.60 -4.28 -23.54
C GLU A 346 -21.76 -3.31 -23.26
N ASN A 347 -21.73 -2.64 -22.10
CA ASN A 347 -22.80 -1.78 -21.59
C ASN A 347 -24.16 -2.49 -21.58
N GLU A 348 -24.18 -3.70 -21.05
CA GLU A 348 -25.37 -4.54 -20.87
C GLU A 348 -25.25 -5.40 -19.61
N THR A 349 -26.39 -5.92 -19.14
CA THR A 349 -26.45 -6.82 -17.98
C THR A 349 -26.53 -8.28 -18.42
N LEU A 350 -26.25 -9.22 -17.51
CA LEU A 350 -26.50 -10.65 -17.75
C LEU A 350 -27.98 -10.94 -18.04
N ALA A 351 -28.90 -10.17 -17.44
CA ALA A 351 -30.32 -10.25 -17.74
C ALA A 351 -30.63 -9.89 -19.21
N ASP A 352 -30.00 -8.84 -19.76
CA ASP A 352 -30.17 -8.45 -21.16
C ASP A 352 -29.70 -9.55 -22.11
N VAL A 353 -28.54 -10.16 -21.82
CA VAL A 353 -28.00 -11.28 -22.61
C VAL A 353 -28.92 -12.49 -22.55
N ALA A 354 -29.37 -12.87 -21.35
CA ALA A 354 -30.27 -14.00 -21.15
C ALA A 354 -31.62 -13.81 -21.87
N GLU A 355 -32.20 -12.60 -21.85
CA GLU A 355 -33.41 -12.27 -22.59
C GLU A 355 -33.19 -12.32 -24.11
N ALA A 356 -32.08 -11.74 -24.60
CA ALA A 356 -31.77 -11.71 -26.02
C ALA A 356 -31.61 -13.11 -26.63
N GLU A 357 -31.08 -14.05 -25.84
CA GLU A 357 -30.82 -15.42 -26.24
C GLU A 357 -31.95 -16.42 -25.93
N ASP A 358 -33.00 -15.99 -25.20
CA ASP A 358 -34.11 -16.84 -24.72
C ASP A 358 -33.61 -18.04 -23.88
N VAL A 359 -32.70 -17.76 -22.93
CA VAL A 359 -32.13 -18.73 -21.98
C VAL A 359 -32.17 -18.19 -20.55
N ASN A 360 -31.87 -19.05 -19.56
CA ASN A 360 -31.68 -18.62 -18.18
C ASN A 360 -30.28 -17.98 -17.99
N PRO A 361 -30.06 -17.22 -16.89
CA PRO A 361 -28.77 -16.59 -16.62
C PRO A 361 -27.57 -17.55 -16.56
N GLY A 362 -27.72 -18.74 -15.97
CA GLY A 362 -26.61 -19.71 -15.88
C GLY A 362 -26.13 -20.21 -17.25
N GLU A 363 -27.07 -20.49 -18.16
CA GLU A 363 -26.76 -20.86 -19.54
C GLU A 363 -26.18 -19.67 -20.33
N ALA A 364 -26.64 -18.44 -20.08
CA ALA A 364 -26.07 -17.23 -20.67
C ALA A 364 -24.61 -17.04 -20.22
N THR A 365 -24.32 -17.20 -18.93
CA THR A 365 -22.96 -17.15 -18.37
C THR A 365 -22.03 -18.13 -19.07
N MET A 366 -22.43 -19.41 -19.19
CA MET A 366 -21.61 -20.41 -19.88
C MET A 366 -21.33 -20.04 -21.35
N ARG A 367 -22.33 -19.49 -22.06
CA ARG A 367 -22.14 -19.08 -23.46
C ARG A 367 -21.21 -17.89 -23.62
N ILE A 368 -21.30 -16.91 -22.73
CA ILE A 368 -20.35 -15.79 -22.71
C ILE A 368 -18.93 -16.32 -22.52
N LEU A 369 -18.72 -17.22 -21.56
CA LEU A 369 -17.42 -17.83 -21.31
C LEU A 369 -16.90 -18.64 -22.52
N GLU A 370 -17.77 -19.38 -23.21
CA GLU A 370 -17.43 -20.14 -24.41
C GLU A 370 -17.03 -19.24 -25.60
N ASP A 371 -17.72 -18.12 -25.79
CA ASP A 371 -17.56 -17.27 -26.98
C ASP A 371 -16.56 -16.12 -26.79
N GLN A 372 -16.45 -15.58 -25.57
CA GLN A 372 -15.75 -14.33 -25.26
C GLN A 372 -14.69 -14.48 -24.16
N GLY A 373 -14.72 -15.58 -23.40
CA GLY A 373 -13.88 -15.76 -22.22
C GLY A 373 -14.48 -15.08 -20.97
N SER A 374 -13.66 -14.94 -19.92
CA SER A 374 -14.07 -14.27 -18.68
C SER A 374 -14.06 -12.76 -18.89
N LEU A 375 -15.24 -12.17 -19.04
CA LEU A 375 -15.40 -10.72 -19.12
C LEU A 375 -15.18 -10.08 -17.74
N THR A 376 -14.58 -8.88 -17.70
CA THR A 376 -14.66 -8.01 -16.52
C THR A 376 -16.12 -7.74 -16.21
N THR A 377 -16.52 -7.99 -14.98
CA THR A 377 -17.91 -8.00 -14.55
C THR A 377 -18.05 -7.24 -13.24
N ILE A 378 -19.03 -6.36 -13.18
CA ILE A 378 -19.42 -5.62 -11.97
C ILE A 378 -20.63 -6.31 -11.35
N TYR A 379 -20.57 -6.57 -10.05
CA TYR A 379 -21.64 -7.22 -9.28
C TYR A 379 -22.18 -6.23 -8.24
N HIS A 380 -23.43 -5.80 -8.39
CA HIS A 380 -24.11 -4.93 -7.43
C HIS A 380 -24.67 -5.77 -6.28
N PHE A 381 -23.93 -5.84 -5.17
CA PHE A 381 -24.18 -6.80 -4.09
C PHE A 381 -24.75 -6.16 -2.80
N GLY A 382 -24.48 -4.87 -2.59
CA GLY A 382 -24.24 -4.37 -1.25
C GLY A 382 -25.41 -3.83 -0.46
N ASN A 383 -25.14 -3.63 0.81
CA ASN A 383 -26.00 -3.06 1.82
C ASN A 383 -25.25 -1.92 2.52
N GLU A 384 -25.88 -0.75 2.62
CA GLU A 384 -25.27 0.44 3.22
C GLU A 384 -24.90 0.22 4.70
N ASP A 385 -25.79 -0.40 5.48
CA ASP A 385 -25.56 -0.62 6.92
C ASP A 385 -24.35 -1.54 7.15
N ASP A 386 -24.07 -2.48 6.24
CA ASP A 386 -22.88 -3.33 6.31
C ASP A 386 -21.60 -2.56 5.97
N TYR A 387 -21.63 -1.76 4.90
CA TYR A 387 -20.52 -0.92 4.49
C TYR A 387 -20.13 0.09 5.59
N GLU A 388 -21.11 0.85 6.12
CA GLU A 388 -20.87 1.85 7.17
C GLU A 388 -20.20 1.21 8.40
N ARG A 389 -20.67 0.02 8.81
CA ARG A 389 -20.14 -0.70 9.97
C ARG A 389 -18.70 -1.14 9.76
N ILE A 390 -18.38 -1.67 8.58
CA ILE A 390 -17.03 -2.08 8.20
C ILE A 390 -16.11 -0.85 8.17
N LEU A 391 -16.52 0.22 7.48
CA LEU A 391 -15.74 1.46 7.39
C LEU A 391 -15.43 2.05 8.78
N GLN A 392 -16.37 1.98 9.73
CA GLN A 392 -16.23 2.54 11.07
C GLN A 392 -15.33 1.71 12.01
N ASN A 393 -15.03 0.45 11.70
CA ASN A 393 -14.12 -0.35 12.52
C ASN A 393 -12.71 0.28 12.54
N SER A 394 -12.08 0.37 13.71
CA SER A 394 -10.83 1.13 13.89
C SER A 394 -9.62 0.56 13.15
N THR A 395 -9.65 -0.73 12.79
CA THR A 395 -8.58 -1.42 12.05
C THR A 395 -8.95 -1.69 10.60
N THR A 396 -9.94 -0.99 10.07
CA THR A 396 -10.30 -1.03 8.65
C THR A 396 -9.73 0.18 7.91
N ALA A 397 -8.82 -0.05 6.96
CA ALA A 397 -8.27 0.96 6.06
C ALA A 397 -9.18 1.20 4.85
N VAL A 398 -8.93 2.29 4.12
CA VAL A 398 -9.56 2.55 2.82
C VAL A 398 -8.57 2.17 1.72
N ALA A 399 -8.97 1.24 0.87
CA ALA A 399 -8.20 0.81 -0.30
C ALA A 399 -9.13 0.70 -1.52
N SER A 400 -8.62 0.88 -2.73
CA SER A 400 -9.48 1.05 -3.91
C SER A 400 -9.94 -0.27 -4.51
N ASP A 401 -9.22 -1.38 -4.29
CA ASP A 401 -9.34 -2.63 -5.06
C ASP A 401 -9.24 -2.37 -6.59
N GLY A 402 -8.54 -1.30 -6.94
CA GLY A 402 -8.59 -0.65 -8.22
C GLY A 402 -7.19 -0.46 -8.76
N GLY A 403 -6.51 0.57 -8.27
CA GLY A 403 -5.21 1.01 -8.74
C GLY A 403 -5.24 1.89 -9.99
N ALA A 404 -4.05 2.31 -10.42
CA ALA A 404 -3.87 3.15 -11.60
C ALA A 404 -4.49 2.53 -12.87
N THR A 405 -5.17 3.33 -13.70
CA THR A 405 -5.81 2.83 -14.92
C THR A 405 -5.95 3.92 -16.01
N TYR A 406 -6.04 3.47 -17.26
CA TYR A 406 -6.53 4.29 -18.38
C TYR A 406 -7.90 3.81 -18.91
N SER A 407 -8.48 2.76 -18.33
CA SER A 407 -9.70 2.14 -18.82
C SER A 407 -10.91 3.06 -18.60
N ASP A 408 -11.76 3.17 -19.63
CA ASP A 408 -13.04 3.85 -19.60
C ASP A 408 -14.23 2.89 -19.44
N SER A 409 -13.94 1.60 -19.25
CA SER A 409 -14.92 0.51 -19.16
C SER A 409 -14.60 -0.36 -17.94
N ILE A 410 -14.54 0.27 -16.76
CA ILE A 410 -14.08 -0.31 -15.49
C ILE A 410 -14.92 0.25 -14.34
N HIS A 411 -14.81 -0.33 -13.15
CA HIS A 411 -15.49 0.13 -11.95
C HIS A 411 -15.02 1.54 -11.52
N PRO A 412 -15.94 2.46 -11.14
CA PRO A 412 -15.61 3.84 -10.77
C PRO A 412 -14.63 3.99 -9.59
N ARG A 413 -14.53 2.97 -8.72
CA ARG A 413 -13.54 2.89 -7.63
C ARG A 413 -12.09 3.20 -8.05
N ARG A 414 -11.72 2.94 -9.31
CA ARG A 414 -10.38 3.28 -9.82
C ARG A 414 -10.12 4.79 -9.97
N TYR A 415 -11.14 5.62 -9.88
CA TYR A 415 -11.06 7.07 -10.11
C TYR A 415 -11.58 7.92 -8.94
N GLY A 416 -12.19 7.32 -7.91
CA GLY A 416 -12.93 8.06 -6.89
C GLY A 416 -12.92 7.50 -5.47
N THR A 417 -12.15 6.47 -5.13
CA THR A 417 -12.18 5.84 -3.80
C THR A 417 -11.93 6.85 -2.66
N GLN A 418 -10.75 7.48 -2.61
CA GLN A 418 -10.41 8.37 -1.49
C GLN A 418 -11.26 9.66 -1.50
N PRO A 419 -11.48 10.33 -2.65
CA PRO A 419 -12.34 11.52 -2.72
C PRO A 419 -13.80 11.26 -2.38
N ARG A 420 -14.31 10.05 -2.66
CA ARG A 420 -15.66 9.65 -2.25
C ARG A 420 -15.78 9.56 -0.74
N VAL A 421 -14.83 8.92 -0.06
CA VAL A 421 -14.84 8.88 1.42
C VAL A 421 -14.76 10.28 2.03
N LEU A 422 -13.87 11.13 1.52
CA LEU A 422 -13.72 12.50 2.02
C LEU A 422 -14.95 13.39 1.72
N GLY A 423 -15.57 13.20 0.56
CA GLY A 423 -16.71 14.01 0.09
C GLY A 423 -18.05 13.53 0.63
N GLU A 424 -18.37 12.25 0.42
CA GLU A 424 -19.64 11.63 0.80
C GLU A 424 -19.60 11.25 2.29
N ASP A 425 -18.79 10.27 2.68
CA ASP A 425 -18.83 9.67 4.02
C ASP A 425 -18.45 10.65 5.14
N VAL A 426 -17.47 11.54 4.89
CA VAL A 426 -17.01 12.53 5.87
C VAL A 426 -17.83 13.82 5.82
N ARG A 427 -17.81 14.54 4.70
CA ARG A 427 -18.38 15.89 4.63
C ARG A 427 -19.91 15.87 4.56
N GLU A 428 -20.51 14.98 3.78
CA GLU A 428 -21.95 14.98 3.54
C GLU A 428 -22.73 14.18 4.58
N GLU A 429 -22.22 13.00 4.94
CA GLU A 429 -22.89 12.07 5.84
C GLU A 429 -22.41 12.17 7.29
N GLY A 430 -21.13 12.50 7.50
CA GLY A 430 -20.52 12.61 8.82
C GLY A 430 -20.36 11.25 9.51
N LEU A 431 -20.14 10.19 8.74
CA LEU A 431 -19.85 8.84 9.20
C LEU A 431 -18.49 8.75 9.90
N LEU A 432 -17.52 9.52 9.41
CA LEU A 432 -16.18 9.69 9.96
C LEU A 432 -15.85 11.19 10.11
N SER A 433 -14.89 11.51 10.97
CA SER A 433 -14.17 12.80 10.91
C SER A 433 -13.12 12.80 9.80
N PHE A 434 -12.66 13.99 9.39
CA PHE A 434 -11.55 14.10 8.44
C PHE A 434 -10.27 13.48 8.99
N GLU A 435 -9.97 13.68 10.27
CA GLU A 435 -8.82 13.09 10.95
C GLU A 435 -8.85 11.54 10.90
N GLU A 436 -10.00 10.92 11.17
CA GLU A 436 -10.18 9.46 11.07
C GLU A 436 -10.06 8.97 9.62
N ALA A 437 -10.64 9.69 8.65
CA ALA A 437 -10.56 9.32 7.24
C ALA A 437 -9.12 9.41 6.70
N VAL A 438 -8.39 10.48 7.04
CA VAL A 438 -6.97 10.63 6.69
C VAL A 438 -6.15 9.49 7.30
N GLN A 439 -6.34 9.18 8.59
CA GLN A 439 -5.66 8.05 9.22
C GLN A 439 -5.91 6.73 8.47
N LYS A 440 -7.17 6.46 8.09
CA LYS A 440 -7.56 5.25 7.36
C LYS A 440 -6.98 5.15 5.94
N MET A 441 -6.47 6.24 5.40
CA MET A 441 -5.82 6.30 4.07
C MET A 441 -4.29 6.47 4.14
N THR A 442 -3.72 6.72 5.33
CA THR A 442 -2.28 7.00 5.48
C THR A 442 -1.62 6.15 6.58
N GLY A 443 -1.75 6.55 7.85
CA GLY A 443 -1.02 5.96 8.97
C GLY A 443 -1.46 4.53 9.27
N LEU A 444 -2.76 4.24 9.14
CA LEU A 444 -3.30 2.89 9.31
C LEU A 444 -2.79 1.92 8.23
N PRO A 445 -2.92 2.19 6.91
CA PRO A 445 -2.35 1.31 5.90
C PRO A 445 -0.82 1.18 6.00
N ALA A 446 -0.08 2.25 6.33
CA ALA A 446 1.37 2.16 6.56
C ALA A 446 1.71 1.16 7.68
N THR A 447 1.05 1.30 8.82
CA THR A 447 1.18 0.44 10.00
C THR A 447 0.82 -1.02 9.70
N MET A 448 -0.27 -1.23 8.94
CA MET A 448 -0.76 -2.54 8.53
C MET A 448 0.29 -3.31 7.73
N ILE A 449 1.01 -2.63 6.84
CA ILE A 449 2.04 -3.27 5.99
C ILE A 449 3.47 -3.17 6.53
N GLY A 450 3.65 -2.54 7.70
CA GLY A 450 4.95 -2.33 8.34
C GLY A 450 5.79 -1.21 7.74
N MET A 451 5.19 -0.29 6.98
CA MET A 451 5.86 0.88 6.42
C MET A 451 6.08 1.95 7.51
N THR A 452 7.33 2.32 7.74
CA THR A 452 7.73 3.12 8.91
C THR A 452 8.22 4.53 8.57
N ASP A 453 8.59 4.78 7.32
CA ASP A 453 9.16 6.03 6.79
C ASP A 453 8.13 6.94 6.10
N ARG A 454 6.88 6.47 6.00
CA ARG A 454 5.76 7.11 5.30
C ARG A 454 4.44 6.91 6.05
N GLY A 455 3.39 7.58 5.58
CA GLY A 455 2.05 7.52 6.17
C GLY A 455 1.79 8.55 7.26
N PHE A 456 2.79 9.36 7.61
CA PHE A 456 2.71 10.43 8.61
C PHE A 456 3.40 11.72 8.16
N ILE A 457 2.92 12.87 8.65
CA ILE A 457 3.59 14.18 8.51
C ILE A 457 4.41 14.43 9.78
N ALA A 458 5.71 14.13 9.72
CA ALA A 458 6.65 14.38 10.82
C ALA A 458 8.06 14.63 10.26
N GLU A 459 8.90 15.35 11.00
CA GLU A 459 10.30 15.55 10.59
C GLU A 459 11.04 14.23 10.38
N GLY A 460 11.81 14.15 9.29
CA GLY A 460 12.55 12.96 8.89
C GLY A 460 11.76 11.95 8.05
N MET A 461 10.43 12.05 7.98
CA MET A 461 9.62 11.23 7.07
C MET A 461 9.87 11.59 5.60
N VAL A 462 9.71 10.63 4.71
CA VAL A 462 9.69 10.93 3.27
C VAL A 462 8.48 11.82 2.94
N ALA A 463 8.69 12.82 2.11
CA ALA A 463 7.69 13.83 1.79
C ALA A 463 6.70 13.36 0.71
N ASP A 464 5.94 12.31 1.04
CA ASP A 464 4.68 11.99 0.37
C ASP A 464 3.55 12.78 1.02
N ILE A 465 2.97 13.73 0.29
CA ILE A 465 2.02 14.70 0.84
C ILE A 465 0.87 14.90 -0.13
N THR A 466 -0.36 14.86 0.39
CA THR A 466 -1.57 15.22 -0.34
C THR A 466 -2.21 16.47 0.28
N VAL A 467 -2.47 17.48 -0.56
CA VAL A 467 -3.17 18.70 -0.20
C VAL A 467 -4.52 18.72 -0.89
N PHE A 468 -5.59 18.90 -0.11
CA PHE A 468 -6.95 18.92 -0.65
C PHE A 468 -7.85 19.95 0.03
N ASP A 469 -8.83 20.44 -0.73
CA ASP A 469 -9.86 21.37 -0.26
C ASP A 469 -11.01 20.56 0.40
N PRO A 470 -11.20 20.66 1.73
CA PRO A 470 -12.25 19.93 2.43
C PRO A 470 -13.66 20.34 1.99
N ASP A 471 -13.85 21.55 1.46
CA ASP A 471 -15.16 22.05 1.02
C ASP A 471 -15.56 21.51 -0.36
N THR A 472 -14.61 21.02 -1.16
CA THR A 472 -14.87 20.64 -2.57
C THR A 472 -14.45 19.24 -2.97
N VAL A 473 -13.63 18.53 -2.17
CA VAL A 473 -13.18 17.17 -2.49
C VAL A 473 -14.33 16.20 -2.77
N THR A 474 -14.36 15.55 -3.93
CA THR A 474 -15.44 14.63 -4.33
C THR A 474 -15.00 13.75 -5.49
N ASP A 475 -15.55 12.54 -5.57
CA ASP A 475 -15.49 11.74 -6.79
C ASP A 475 -16.50 12.23 -7.84
N ASN A 476 -16.22 11.91 -9.11
CA ASN A 476 -17.08 12.21 -10.25
C ASN A 476 -17.42 10.95 -11.07
N ALA A 477 -16.83 9.80 -10.74
CA ALA A 477 -16.86 8.59 -11.54
C ALA A 477 -18.19 7.85 -11.39
N GLU A 478 -18.86 7.56 -12.50
CA GLU A 478 -20.13 6.81 -12.53
C GLU A 478 -19.92 5.44 -13.21
N PHE A 479 -20.80 4.46 -12.96
CA PHE A 479 -20.67 3.12 -13.54
C PHE A 479 -20.76 3.08 -15.08
N ASP A 480 -21.50 4.01 -15.69
CA ASP A 480 -21.66 4.15 -17.13
C ASP A 480 -20.72 5.20 -17.77
N ASP A 481 -19.98 5.95 -16.96
CA ASP A 481 -18.92 6.89 -17.36
C ASP A 481 -17.83 6.94 -16.27
N PRO A 482 -17.01 5.87 -16.12
CA PRO A 482 -16.12 5.72 -14.97
C PRO A 482 -14.85 6.57 -15.05
N GLN A 483 -14.41 6.97 -16.25
CA GLN A 483 -13.19 7.76 -16.46
C GLN A 483 -13.44 9.26 -16.18
N GLN A 484 -13.86 9.58 -14.96
CA GLN A 484 -14.02 10.95 -14.47
C GLN A 484 -13.12 11.14 -13.26
N TYR A 485 -12.14 12.04 -13.39
CA TYR A 485 -11.22 12.36 -12.31
C TYR A 485 -11.94 13.14 -11.20
N ALA A 486 -11.51 12.92 -9.96
CA ALA A 486 -12.01 13.62 -8.80
C ALA A 486 -11.66 15.12 -8.81
N ASP A 487 -12.44 15.90 -8.07
CA ASP A 487 -12.19 17.31 -7.81
C ASP A 487 -11.67 17.51 -6.37
N GLY A 488 -11.01 18.64 -6.11
CA GLY A 488 -10.61 19.09 -4.76
C GLY A 488 -9.26 18.58 -4.27
N ILE A 489 -8.59 17.65 -4.95
CA ILE A 489 -7.16 17.37 -4.75
C ILE A 489 -6.34 18.45 -5.47
N GLU A 490 -5.61 19.28 -4.72
CA GLU A 490 -4.91 20.45 -5.27
C GLU A 490 -3.43 20.19 -5.56
N HIS A 491 -2.75 19.49 -4.65
CA HIS A 491 -1.33 19.15 -4.78
C HIS A 491 -1.07 17.74 -4.26
N VAL A 492 -0.20 17.02 -4.96
CA VAL A 492 0.35 15.74 -4.50
C VAL A 492 1.86 15.79 -4.71
N LEU A 493 2.61 15.58 -3.62
CA LEU A 493 4.05 15.37 -3.65
C LEU A 493 4.32 13.89 -3.47
N VAL A 494 5.21 13.36 -4.30
CA VAL A 494 5.77 12.00 -4.18
C VAL A 494 7.27 12.18 -4.01
N ASN A 495 7.84 11.63 -2.93
CA ASN A 495 9.28 11.76 -2.63
C ASN A 495 9.75 13.23 -2.66
N GLY A 496 8.90 14.14 -2.15
CA GLY A 496 9.17 15.57 -2.04
C GLY A 496 9.04 16.40 -3.33
N GLU A 497 8.71 15.79 -4.47
CA GLU A 497 8.51 16.46 -5.74
C GLU A 497 7.03 16.44 -6.18
N PHE A 498 6.57 17.49 -6.87
CA PHE A 498 5.17 17.58 -7.32
C PHE A 498 4.85 16.55 -8.41
N ALA A 499 4.04 15.55 -8.08
CA ALA A 499 3.39 14.64 -9.03
C ALA A 499 2.05 15.22 -9.55
N LEU A 500 1.35 15.99 -8.72
CA LEU A 500 0.18 16.78 -9.10
C LEU A 500 0.32 18.19 -8.53
N GLN A 501 0.07 19.21 -9.35
CA GLN A 501 0.18 20.61 -8.96
C GLN A 501 -0.98 21.43 -9.54
N ASP A 502 -1.63 22.23 -8.69
CA ASP A 502 -2.76 23.07 -9.07
C ASP A 502 -3.91 22.26 -9.72
N GLY A 503 -4.13 21.03 -9.25
CA GLY A 503 -5.14 20.10 -9.79
C GLY A 503 -4.74 19.39 -11.09
N GLU A 504 -3.53 19.59 -11.61
CA GLU A 504 -3.04 18.96 -12.85
C GLU A 504 -1.83 18.04 -12.57
N THR A 505 -1.86 16.83 -13.10
CA THR A 505 -0.71 15.90 -13.00
C THR A 505 0.49 16.42 -13.79
N THR A 506 1.69 16.21 -13.25
CA THR A 506 2.96 16.56 -13.90
C THR A 506 3.48 15.38 -14.74
N ASP A 507 4.55 15.61 -15.51
CA ASP A 507 5.26 14.54 -16.25
C ASP A 507 6.40 13.93 -15.39
N ALA A 508 6.38 14.12 -14.06
CA ALA A 508 7.45 13.67 -13.18
C ALA A 508 7.46 12.14 -13.05
N GLN A 509 8.65 11.54 -13.16
CA GLN A 509 8.88 10.11 -12.95
C GLN A 509 9.71 9.96 -11.66
N ILE A 510 9.03 10.16 -10.54
CA ILE A 510 9.61 10.37 -9.20
C ILE A 510 9.22 9.29 -8.20
N GLY A 511 8.33 8.37 -8.59
CA GLY A 511 7.96 7.22 -7.79
C GLY A 511 9.03 6.13 -7.83
N GLU A 512 9.06 5.33 -6.77
CA GLU A 512 10.07 4.28 -6.56
C GLU A 512 9.43 2.90 -6.40
N ALA A 513 10.19 1.86 -6.73
CA ALA A 513 9.82 0.49 -6.39
C ALA A 513 10.28 0.17 -4.96
N LEU A 514 9.38 0.40 -4.01
CA LEU A 514 9.64 0.22 -2.59
C LEU A 514 9.94 -1.25 -2.26
N GLN A 515 10.68 -1.44 -1.17
CA GLN A 515 11.08 -2.74 -0.67
C GLN A 515 10.85 -2.77 0.83
N ARG A 516 10.19 -3.83 1.29
CA ARG A 516 10.07 -4.10 2.72
C ARG A 516 11.29 -4.88 3.20
N THR A 517 11.89 -4.45 4.30
CA THR A 517 13.01 -5.18 4.94
C THR A 517 12.52 -6.01 6.13
N GLY A 518 13.36 -6.94 6.60
CA GLY A 518 13.02 -7.80 7.76
C GLY A 518 12.76 -7.02 9.05
N ASN A 519 13.28 -5.80 9.17
CA ASN A 519 13.13 -4.91 10.33
C ASN A 519 11.91 -3.98 10.26
N MET A 520 11.00 -4.16 9.29
CA MET A 520 9.77 -3.38 9.12
C MET A 520 8.53 -4.21 9.51
N PRO A 521 8.32 -4.53 10.80
CA PRO A 521 7.26 -5.45 11.20
C PRO A 521 5.87 -4.80 11.07
N SER A 522 4.89 -5.58 10.62
CA SER A 522 3.48 -5.21 10.64
C SER A 522 2.98 -5.29 12.08
N ARG A 523 2.79 -4.14 12.74
CA ARG A 523 2.38 -4.04 14.14
C ARG A 523 1.47 -2.84 14.34
N PRO A 524 0.46 -2.90 15.22
CA PRO A 524 -0.36 -1.73 15.50
C PRO A 524 0.48 -0.64 16.16
N MET A 525 0.25 0.61 15.79
CA MET A 525 0.85 1.75 16.46
C MET A 525 -0.01 2.19 17.67
N SER A 526 0.61 2.45 18.82
CA SER A 526 -0.06 3.13 19.94
C SER A 526 -0.18 4.63 19.65
N VAL A 527 -1.29 5.07 19.06
CA VAL A 527 -1.55 6.49 18.74
C VAL A 527 -2.29 7.24 19.85
N ASP A 528 -2.88 6.53 20.81
CA ASP A 528 -3.74 7.06 21.88
C ASP A 528 -3.14 6.92 23.28
N GLN A 529 -1.84 6.57 23.36
CA GLN A 529 -1.12 6.34 24.61
C GLN A 529 0.20 7.12 24.63
N ASP A 530 0.66 7.44 25.84
CA ASP A 530 2.01 7.97 26.00
C ASP A 530 2.99 6.83 25.73
N VAL A 531 3.94 7.06 24.82
CA VAL A 531 4.96 6.09 24.41
C VAL A 531 6.36 6.64 24.71
N SER A 532 7.26 5.76 25.12
CA SER A 532 8.66 6.10 25.31
C SER A 532 9.57 4.94 24.99
N VAL A 533 10.75 5.25 24.46
CA VAL A 533 11.82 4.30 24.19
C VAL A 533 13.13 4.85 24.77
N GLU A 534 13.77 4.08 25.64
CA GLU A 534 15.11 4.37 26.16
C GLU A 534 16.04 3.17 25.93
N GLY A 535 17.22 3.43 25.38
CA GLY A 535 18.22 2.40 25.13
C GLY A 535 19.57 2.99 24.76
N SER A 536 20.66 2.32 25.12
CA SER A 536 21.99 2.69 24.60
C SER A 536 22.90 1.48 24.48
N GLY A 537 23.80 1.53 23.52
CA GLY A 537 24.67 0.39 23.27
C GLY A 537 25.79 0.66 22.28
N THR A 538 26.65 -0.33 22.17
CA THR A 538 27.62 -0.43 21.08
C THR A 538 27.05 -1.39 20.07
N LEU A 539 26.90 -0.95 18.83
CA LEU A 539 26.36 -1.75 17.75
C LEU A 539 27.49 -2.55 17.10
N ARG A 540 27.19 -3.81 16.80
CA ARG A 540 28.00 -4.66 15.92
C ARG A 540 27.17 -4.91 14.68
N ASN A 541 27.76 -4.67 13.52
CA ASN A 541 27.15 -5.05 12.26
C ASN A 541 26.75 -6.55 12.29
N VAL A 542 25.49 -6.85 11.95
CA VAL A 542 24.88 -8.19 12.04
C VAL A 542 25.64 -9.22 11.19
N ASP A 543 26.15 -8.81 10.03
CA ASP A 543 26.95 -9.65 9.13
C ASP A 543 28.42 -9.80 9.54
N SER A 544 28.83 -9.11 10.61
CA SER A 544 30.23 -9.09 11.05
C SER A 544 30.42 -9.80 12.40
N SER A 545 31.35 -10.76 12.43
CA SER A 545 31.88 -11.31 13.70
C SER A 545 32.87 -10.35 14.41
N GLY A 546 32.82 -9.06 14.07
CA GLY A 546 33.73 -8.01 14.48
C GLY A 546 33.58 -7.56 15.92
N SER A 547 34.44 -6.61 16.32
CA SER A 547 34.18 -5.80 17.52
C SER A 547 33.16 -4.71 17.15
N PRO A 548 32.39 -4.17 18.11
CA PRO A 548 31.52 -3.03 17.82
C PRO A 548 32.31 -1.89 17.18
N ASP A 549 31.76 -1.31 16.13
CA ASP A 549 32.31 -0.18 15.37
C ASP A 549 31.35 1.01 15.28
N ALA A 550 30.17 0.91 15.88
CA ALA A 550 29.26 2.03 16.11
C ALA A 550 28.70 2.07 17.55
N GLU A 551 28.23 3.25 17.96
CA GLU A 551 27.54 3.50 19.22
C GLU A 551 26.18 4.14 18.93
N VAL A 552 25.15 3.73 19.69
CA VAL A 552 23.82 4.31 19.61
C VAL A 552 23.29 4.62 21.01
N ALA A 553 22.56 5.72 21.13
CA ALA A 553 21.76 6.03 22.30
C ALA A 553 20.45 6.69 21.86
N VAL A 554 19.34 6.20 22.36
CA VAL A 554 18.00 6.71 22.14
C VAL A 554 17.33 6.92 23.48
N ALA A 555 16.72 8.08 23.68
CA ALA A 555 15.84 8.34 24.80
C ALA A 555 14.78 9.32 24.31
N VAL A 556 13.66 8.78 23.86
CA VAL A 556 12.60 9.51 23.16
C VAL A 556 11.26 9.19 23.81
N GLU A 557 10.43 10.20 24.00
CA GLU A 557 9.07 10.07 24.52
C GLU A 557 8.11 10.91 23.67
N GLN A 558 6.90 10.41 23.46
CA GLN A 558 5.82 11.12 22.79
C GLN A 558 4.53 10.90 23.58
N SER A 559 3.88 12.00 23.96
CA SER A 559 2.56 11.93 24.57
C SER A 559 1.49 11.67 23.51
N ALA A 560 0.39 11.02 23.90
CA ALA A 560 -0.73 10.71 23.00
C ALA A 560 -1.32 11.95 22.28
N SER A 561 -1.15 13.14 22.87
CA SER A 561 -1.65 14.40 22.32
C SER A 561 -0.65 15.17 21.46
N ASP A 562 0.58 14.70 21.37
CA ASP A 562 1.68 15.42 20.72
C ASP A 562 1.90 14.88 19.30
N SER A 563 2.07 15.79 18.33
CA SER A 563 2.31 15.47 16.92
C SER A 563 3.76 15.12 16.60
N SER A 564 4.65 15.25 17.59
CA SER A 564 6.07 14.90 17.46
C SER A 564 6.59 14.40 18.80
N ALA A 565 7.59 13.55 18.74
CA ALA A 565 8.29 13.10 19.92
C ALA A 565 9.21 14.19 20.48
N THR A 566 9.76 13.95 21.67
CA THR A 566 10.84 14.75 22.25
C THR A 566 11.90 13.84 22.85
N GLY A 567 13.15 14.29 22.90
CA GLY A 567 14.21 13.47 23.46
C GLY A 567 15.54 13.71 22.77
N TYR A 568 16.36 12.67 22.73
CA TYR A 568 17.57 12.69 21.92
C TYR A 568 17.80 11.34 21.25
N PHE A 569 18.40 11.41 20.07
CA PHE A 569 19.01 10.28 19.39
C PHE A 569 20.47 10.61 19.10
N GLN A 570 21.35 9.64 19.36
CA GLN A 570 22.76 9.73 19.05
C GLN A 570 23.21 8.47 18.32
N PHE A 571 23.88 8.64 17.20
CA PHE A 571 24.54 7.57 16.47
C PHE A 571 25.95 7.99 16.07
N ASN A 572 26.94 7.18 16.39
CA ASN A 572 28.34 7.43 16.07
C ASN A 572 28.96 6.20 15.39
N HIS A 573 29.46 6.36 14.18
CA HIS A 573 30.17 5.33 13.43
C HIS A 573 31.56 5.83 13.03
N GLU A 574 32.58 5.54 13.86
CA GLU A 574 33.97 6.01 13.65
C GLU A 574 34.55 5.60 12.28
N GLY A 575 34.10 4.47 11.73
CA GLY A 575 34.59 3.95 10.44
C GLY A 575 34.12 4.74 9.22
N GLU A 576 32.97 5.40 9.32
CA GLU A 576 32.29 6.11 8.21
C GLU A 576 32.27 7.63 8.46
N ASP A 577 32.87 8.09 9.57
CA ASP A 577 32.92 9.50 9.98
C ASP A 577 31.52 10.11 10.18
N ILE A 578 30.56 9.29 10.65
CA ILE A 578 29.18 9.68 10.94
C ILE A 578 29.06 9.91 12.45
N GLU A 579 28.61 11.10 12.83
CA GLU A 579 28.16 11.44 14.18
C GLU A 579 26.87 12.23 14.00
N ILE A 580 25.75 11.65 14.43
CA ILE A 580 24.44 12.29 14.48
C ILE A 580 24.12 12.52 15.95
N GLU A 581 23.84 13.78 16.29
CA GLU A 581 23.13 14.16 17.51
C GLU A 581 21.85 14.86 17.08
N ALA A 582 20.70 14.24 17.36
CA ALA A 582 19.39 14.78 17.06
C ALA A 582 18.72 15.26 18.35
N GLU A 583 18.36 16.55 18.38
CA GLU A 583 17.47 17.13 19.39
C GLU A 583 16.02 17.27 18.87
N GLU A 584 15.84 17.18 17.54
CA GLU A 584 14.56 17.21 16.84
C GLU A 584 14.23 15.79 16.37
N VAL A 585 13.20 15.20 16.98
CA VAL A 585 12.70 13.86 16.68
C VAL A 585 11.28 14.01 16.17
N GLY A 586 10.98 13.35 15.05
CA GLY A 586 9.69 13.36 14.37
C GLY A 586 8.72 12.41 15.04
N GLN A 587 8.30 11.37 14.33
CA GLN A 587 7.29 10.43 14.83
C GLN A 587 7.95 9.28 15.60
N LEU A 588 7.49 9.02 16.83
CA LEU A 588 7.75 7.78 17.56
C LEU A 588 6.56 6.83 17.33
N GLN A 589 6.81 5.73 16.64
CA GLN A 589 5.88 4.60 16.52
C GLN A 589 6.34 3.54 17.49
N ALA A 590 5.46 3.04 18.36
CA ALA A 590 5.84 2.03 19.33
C ALA A 590 4.67 1.14 19.71
N LYS A 591 5.01 -0.14 19.94
CA LYS A 591 4.09 -1.13 20.51
C LYS A 591 4.89 -2.26 21.11
N GLU A 592 4.70 -2.49 22.42
CA GLU A 592 5.37 -3.56 23.16
C GLU A 592 6.89 -3.56 22.92
N ASP A 593 7.42 -4.62 22.31
CA ASP A 593 8.85 -4.91 22.15
C ASP A 593 9.47 -4.21 20.91
N TRP A 594 8.73 -3.35 20.21
CA TRP A 594 9.17 -2.67 19.00
C TRP A 594 8.93 -1.15 19.03
N ALA A 595 9.85 -0.40 18.41
CA ALA A 595 9.66 1.01 18.12
C ALA A 595 10.38 1.46 16.83
N SER A 596 9.84 2.45 16.12
CA SER A 596 10.54 3.25 15.13
C SER A 596 10.53 4.74 15.50
N VAL A 597 11.60 5.44 15.14
CA VAL A 597 11.75 6.90 15.35
C VAL A 597 12.31 7.53 14.09
N THR A 598 11.62 8.53 13.56
CA THR A 598 12.17 9.42 12.53
C THR A 598 12.69 10.72 13.16
N GLY A 599 13.54 11.45 12.44
CA GLY A 599 13.96 12.79 12.86
C GLY A 599 15.05 13.38 12.00
N LEU A 600 15.67 14.44 12.51
CA LEU A 600 16.74 15.17 11.82
C LEU A 600 18.02 15.16 12.64
N GLY A 601 19.10 14.77 11.98
CA GLY A 601 20.43 14.64 12.54
C GLY A 601 21.44 15.50 11.82
N THR A 602 22.37 16.12 12.54
CA THR A 602 23.50 16.82 11.91
C THR A 602 24.73 15.93 11.87
N LEU A 603 25.29 15.71 10.69
CA LEU A 603 26.56 15.01 10.48
C LEU A 603 27.77 15.84 10.97
N VAL A 604 28.94 15.21 11.12
CA VAL A 604 30.21 15.87 11.55
C VAL A 604 30.59 17.07 10.67
N ASN A 605 30.23 17.03 9.39
CA ASN A 605 30.51 18.10 8.41
C ASN A 605 29.56 19.31 8.57
N GLY A 606 28.53 19.23 9.41
CA GLY A 606 27.50 20.23 9.65
C GLY A 606 26.30 20.15 8.70
N GLU A 607 26.20 19.09 7.90
CA GLU A 607 25.08 18.80 7.01
C GLU A 607 23.96 18.12 7.80
N GLU A 608 22.73 18.60 7.61
CA GLU A 608 21.54 18.02 8.23
C GLU A 608 21.00 16.90 7.32
N ARG A 609 20.57 15.80 7.93
CA ARG A 609 20.07 14.59 7.28
C ARG A 609 18.83 14.09 8.00
N ALA A 610 17.89 13.54 7.24
CA ALA A 610 16.82 12.75 7.83
C ALA A 610 17.40 11.41 8.31
N PHE A 611 16.85 10.89 9.40
CA PHE A 611 17.17 9.55 9.86
C PHE A 611 15.89 8.82 10.26
N GLU A 612 15.98 7.50 10.19
CA GLU A 612 15.02 6.58 10.77
C GLU A 612 15.79 5.55 11.60
N VAL A 613 15.24 5.21 12.76
CA VAL A 613 15.78 4.18 13.62
C VAL A 613 14.67 3.21 13.94
N ILE A 614 14.88 1.94 13.62
CA ILE A 614 13.95 0.87 13.97
C ILE A 614 14.62 -0.03 15.00
N ILE A 615 13.89 -0.38 16.04
CA ILE A 615 14.37 -1.16 17.16
C ILE A 615 13.37 -2.25 17.49
N GLU A 616 13.86 -3.46 17.66
CA GLU A 616 13.07 -4.63 18.01
C GLU A 616 13.78 -5.41 19.11
N GLU A 617 13.10 -5.71 20.22
CA GLU A 617 13.68 -6.54 21.28
C GLU A 617 13.74 -8.03 20.92
N ASN A 618 12.78 -8.54 20.14
CA ASN A 618 12.61 -9.97 19.83
C ASN A 618 12.69 -10.25 18.32
N ASP A 619 13.80 -9.86 17.69
CA ASP A 619 14.01 -10.06 16.24
C ASP A 619 14.37 -11.52 15.90
N PRO A 620 13.48 -12.30 15.27
CA PRO A 620 13.71 -13.72 15.01
C PRO A 620 14.81 -13.96 13.96
N MET A 621 15.16 -12.94 13.16
CA MET A 621 16.22 -13.03 12.15
C MET A 621 17.63 -12.88 12.75
N ILE A 622 17.74 -12.54 14.03
CA ILE A 622 19.03 -12.37 14.71
C ILE A 622 19.22 -13.51 15.73
N GLU A 623 20.32 -14.27 15.60
CA GLU A 623 20.67 -15.38 16.52
C GLU A 623 21.03 -14.93 17.96
N ASP A 624 20.82 -13.65 18.30
CA ASP A 624 21.24 -13.01 19.54
C ASP A 624 20.01 -12.55 20.34
N ASP A 625 19.93 -12.91 21.62
CA ASP A 625 18.84 -12.52 22.53
C ASP A 625 18.85 -11.01 22.88
N ARG A 626 19.39 -10.15 22.01
CA ARG A 626 19.58 -8.71 22.21
C ARG A 626 18.77 -7.96 21.17
N ALA A 627 18.19 -6.83 21.58
CA ALA A 627 17.43 -5.98 20.69
C ALA A 627 18.23 -5.61 19.43
N SER A 628 17.61 -5.80 18.27
CA SER A 628 18.12 -5.37 16.97
C SER A 628 17.86 -3.88 16.80
N VAL A 629 18.79 -3.19 16.14
CA VAL A 629 18.66 -1.78 15.80
C VAL A 629 19.08 -1.62 14.36
N THR A 630 18.22 -1.05 13.54
CA THR A 630 18.55 -0.57 12.20
C THR A 630 18.51 0.94 12.20
N VAL A 631 19.55 1.56 11.65
CA VAL A 631 19.63 3.02 11.46
C VAL A 631 19.71 3.29 9.97
N HIS A 632 18.75 4.05 9.45
CA HIS A 632 18.75 4.60 8.11
C HIS A 632 19.05 6.11 8.20
N ILE A 633 19.89 6.61 7.30
CA ILE A 633 20.20 8.04 7.16
C ILE A 633 19.99 8.39 5.70
N GLU A 634 18.79 8.88 5.39
CA GLU A 634 18.29 9.03 4.02
C GLU A 634 18.55 7.75 3.19
N ASP A 635 18.64 7.85 1.87
CA ASP A 635 18.94 6.69 1.01
C ASP A 635 20.46 6.39 0.89
N GLU A 636 21.30 7.09 1.67
CA GLU A 636 22.75 7.00 1.55
C GLU A 636 23.40 5.96 2.46
N PHE A 637 22.78 5.68 3.60
CA PHE A 637 23.39 4.85 4.64
C PHE A 637 22.37 4.04 5.43
N GLU A 638 22.62 2.74 5.50
CA GLU A 638 21.93 1.80 6.38
C GLU A 638 22.96 1.09 7.26
N TYR A 639 22.64 0.96 8.55
CA TYR A 639 23.45 0.20 9.48
C TYR A 639 22.60 -0.58 10.47
N GLN A 640 22.67 -1.90 10.35
CA GLN A 640 22.00 -2.83 11.25
C GLN A 640 22.95 -3.41 12.28
N GLY A 641 22.51 -3.49 13.54
CA GLY A 641 23.26 -4.13 14.61
C GLY A 641 22.40 -4.58 15.78
N THR A 642 23.06 -4.84 16.92
CA THR A 642 22.39 -5.28 18.16
C THR A 642 22.87 -4.46 19.34
N LEU A 643 21.97 -4.08 20.25
CA LEU A 643 22.32 -3.38 21.49
C LEU A 643 23.15 -4.26 22.42
N SER A 644 23.96 -3.64 23.28
CA SER A 644 24.67 -4.40 24.31
C SER A 644 23.68 -4.93 25.37
N PRO A 645 23.99 -6.02 26.12
CA PRO A 645 23.04 -6.72 27.00
C PRO A 645 22.37 -5.93 28.15
N GLN A 646 22.51 -4.60 28.21
CA GLN A 646 21.90 -3.74 29.20
C GLN A 646 20.87 -2.82 28.54
N GLN A 647 19.65 -3.37 28.44
CA GLN A 647 18.34 -2.72 28.48
C GLN A 647 18.00 -1.72 27.36
N MET A 648 17.04 -2.14 26.54
CA MET A 648 16.01 -1.26 26.00
C MET A 648 14.80 -1.33 26.94
N ASP A 649 14.02 -0.26 27.00
CA ASP A 649 12.74 -0.20 27.71
C ASP A 649 11.76 0.56 26.81
N VAL A 650 10.95 -0.18 26.06
CA VAL A 650 9.79 0.39 25.35
C VAL A 650 8.60 0.35 26.29
N GLN A 651 8.02 1.51 26.57
CA GLN A 651 6.86 1.62 27.44
C GLN A 651 5.74 2.32 26.69
N SER A 652 4.55 1.70 26.72
CA SER A 652 3.28 2.32 26.40
C SER A 652 2.49 2.41 27.70
N THR A 653 2.13 3.61 28.14
CA THR A 653 1.37 3.81 29.39
C THR A 653 -0.02 4.36 29.13
N GLU A 654 -1.04 3.66 29.65
CA GLU A 654 -2.45 4.07 29.68
C GLU A 654 -2.75 5.25 30.62
#